data_AF-A6JC62-F1
#
_entry.id   AF-A6JC62-F1
#
_cell.length_a   1.000
_cell.length_b   1.000
_cell.length_c   1.000
_cell.angle_alpha   90.00
_cell.angle_beta   90.00
_cell.angle_gamma   90.00
#
_symmetry.space_group_name_H-M   'P 1'
#
loop_
_entity.id
_entity.type
_entity.pdbx_description
1 polymer ?
#
loop_
_entity_poly.entity_id
_entity_poly.type
_entity_poly.pdbx_seq_one_letter_code
_entity_poly.pdbx_strand_id
1 'polypeptide(L)'
;MASEWRLAQAQQKIRELAINIRMKEELIGELVRTGKAAQALNRQHSQRIRELEQEAERVRGELCEGQRQLRELEGREPQDASERSRLQEFRKRVAAAQSQVQVLREKKQATERLVSLSAQSETRLQELERNVQLMRRQQGQLQRRLREETEQKRRLETEMNKRQHRVKELELKHEQQQKILKIKTEEIAAFQRNRRSGSNGSVVSLEQQQKIEEQKKWLDQEMEKVLQQRRALEELGEELRKREVILAKKEALMQEKTGLESKRMRSSQALNEDIVRVSSRLEHLEKELSEKSGQLRQGSALNQQQIRGEIDTLRQEKDSLLKQRLEIDSKLRQGSLLSPEEERTLFQLDEAIEALDAAIEYKNEAITCRQRVLRASASLLSQCEMNLMAKLSYLSSSETRALLCKYFDKVVTLREEQHQQQIAFSELEMQLEEQQRLVYWLEVALERQRLEMDRQLTLQQKEHEQNVQLLLQQGRDHLGEGLADSKRQYEARIQALEKELGRHMWINQELKQKLSAGNTAGQSRGCERRSHCLENRQGLGNEDGPHVAAQEPLWPSSLLEGAPRVWDESRDLVHAPLPLTWKRSSLCSEQGSSEEPRARETTEPPVGRVLPMGEVSLSWNFGPLPKPRWEPRRTSPGMIDVRKNPL
;
A
#
# COMPACT_ATOMS: atom_id res chain seq x y z
N MET A 1 -18.11 -18.49 24.51
CA MET A 1 -17.51 -19.21 23.36
C MET A 1 -16.98 -18.25 22.28
N ALA A 2 -17.78 -17.79 21.30
CA ALA A 2 -17.26 -17.03 20.15
C ALA A 2 -16.54 -15.72 20.52
N SER A 3 -17.08 -14.96 21.47
CA SER A 3 -16.46 -13.73 22.00
C SER A 3 -15.14 -13.98 22.75
N GLU A 4 -15.02 -15.11 23.44
CA GLU A 4 -13.82 -15.48 24.20
C GLU A 4 -12.69 -15.96 23.29
N TRP A 5 -13.02 -16.66 22.20
CA TRP A 5 -12.05 -17.02 21.17
C TRP A 5 -11.53 -15.77 20.43
N ARG A 6 -12.42 -14.84 20.07
CA ARG A 6 -12.04 -13.51 19.52
C ARG A 6 -11.11 -12.75 20.46
N LEU A 7 -11.41 -12.74 21.77
CA LEU A 7 -10.58 -12.09 22.78
C LEU A 7 -9.18 -12.72 22.87
N ALA A 8 -9.10 -14.06 22.90
CA ALA A 8 -7.84 -14.80 22.93
C ALA A 8 -7.00 -14.57 21.66
N GLN A 9 -7.64 -14.58 20.48
CA GLN A 9 -7.00 -14.26 19.20
C GLN A 9 -6.45 -12.82 19.19
N ALA A 10 -7.21 -11.84 19.66
CA ALA A 10 -6.76 -10.45 19.73
C ALA A 10 -5.56 -10.28 20.68
N GLN A 11 -5.57 -10.98 21.83
CA GLN A 11 -4.41 -11.05 22.73
C GLN A 11 -3.19 -11.69 22.06
N GLN A 12 -3.37 -12.80 21.34
CA GLN A 12 -2.30 -13.47 20.61
C GLN A 12 -1.69 -12.54 19.54
N LYS A 13 -2.51 -11.86 18.74
CA LYS A 13 -2.06 -10.90 17.72
C LYS A 13 -1.27 -9.73 18.33
N ILE A 14 -1.67 -9.22 19.50
CA ILE A 14 -0.92 -8.18 20.23
C ILE A 14 0.47 -8.69 20.67
N ARG A 15 0.59 -9.95 21.09
CA ARG A 15 1.86 -10.60 21.44
C ARG A 15 2.74 -10.82 20.22
N GLU A 16 2.17 -11.31 19.12
CA GLU A 16 2.90 -11.57 17.87
C GLU A 16 3.44 -10.29 17.26
N LEU A 17 2.66 -9.20 17.25
CA LEU A 17 3.14 -7.86 16.89
C LEU A 17 4.27 -7.38 17.82
N ALA A 18 4.20 -7.65 19.13
CA ALA A 18 5.25 -7.27 20.08
C ALA A 18 6.60 -7.94 19.75
N ILE A 19 6.57 -9.21 19.34
CA ILE A 19 7.76 -9.98 18.95
C ILE A 19 8.36 -9.38 17.67
N ASN A 20 7.56 -9.18 16.62
CA ASN A 20 8.05 -8.63 15.35
C ASN A 20 8.59 -7.18 15.52
N ILE A 21 7.94 -6.36 16.37
CA ILE A 21 8.43 -5.02 16.73
C ILE A 21 9.83 -5.10 17.34
N ARG A 22 10.04 -5.98 18.34
CA ARG A 22 11.35 -6.16 19.00
C ARG A 22 12.43 -6.63 18.02
N MET A 23 12.13 -7.63 17.18
CA MET A 23 13.08 -8.15 16.18
C MET A 23 13.52 -7.06 15.19
N LYS A 24 12.58 -6.21 14.75
CA LYS A 24 12.89 -5.07 13.86
C LYS A 24 13.64 -3.95 14.57
N GLU A 25 13.34 -3.69 15.85
CA GLU A 25 14.09 -2.72 16.67
C GLU A 25 15.54 -3.16 16.89
N GLU A 26 15.79 -4.46 17.12
CA GLU A 26 17.13 -5.04 17.14
C GLU A 26 17.86 -4.86 15.80
N LEU A 27 17.21 -5.19 14.68
CA LEU A 27 17.76 -5.04 13.34
C LEU A 27 18.08 -3.57 13.00
N ILE A 28 17.20 -2.62 13.33
CA ILE A 28 17.47 -1.18 13.21
C ILE A 28 18.71 -0.82 14.06
N GLY A 29 18.79 -1.33 15.28
CA GLY A 29 19.95 -1.14 16.16
C GLY A 29 21.26 -1.71 15.60
N GLU A 30 21.21 -2.77 14.79
CA GLU A 30 22.36 -3.33 14.06
C GLU A 30 22.69 -2.47 12.83
N LEU A 31 21.71 -2.14 11.99
CA LEU A 31 21.86 -1.25 10.83
C LEU A 31 22.44 0.13 11.19
N VAL A 32 22.06 0.72 12.33
CA VAL A 32 22.66 1.98 12.84
C VAL A 32 24.15 1.80 13.17
N ARG A 33 24.55 0.64 13.73
CA ARG A 33 25.95 0.36 14.08
C ARG A 33 26.79 0.15 12.82
N THR A 34 26.31 -0.67 11.89
CA THR A 34 26.96 -0.90 10.60
C THR A 34 27.01 0.37 9.76
N GLY A 35 25.93 1.16 9.73
CA GLY A 35 25.88 2.44 9.03
C GLY A 35 26.95 3.42 9.52
N LYS A 36 27.21 3.49 10.84
CA LYS A 36 28.33 4.28 11.39
C LYS A 36 29.70 3.76 10.94
N ALA A 37 29.88 2.43 10.86
CA ALA A 37 31.12 1.83 10.37
C ALA A 37 31.32 2.09 8.86
N ALA A 38 30.27 1.91 8.05
CA ALA A 38 30.26 2.23 6.63
C ALA A 38 30.50 3.73 6.37
N GLN A 39 29.90 4.63 7.15
CA GLN A 39 30.17 6.07 7.07
C GLN A 39 31.64 6.41 7.39
N ALA A 40 32.30 5.70 8.32
CA ALA A 40 33.72 5.87 8.58
C ALA A 40 34.59 5.44 7.39
N LEU A 41 34.28 4.29 6.77
CA LEU A 41 34.93 3.80 5.55
C LEU A 41 34.69 4.74 4.36
N ASN A 42 33.46 5.25 4.19
CA ASN A 42 33.09 6.21 3.16
C ASN A 42 33.87 7.52 3.24
N ARG A 43 34.25 7.99 4.44
CA ARG A 43 35.13 9.16 4.58
C ARG A 43 36.50 8.89 3.97
N GLN A 44 37.04 7.68 4.14
CA GLN A 44 38.28 7.24 3.50
C GLN A 44 38.11 7.08 1.99
N HIS A 45 37.02 6.47 1.52
CA HIS A 45 36.71 6.41 0.07
C HIS A 45 36.53 7.81 -0.54
N SER A 46 35.92 8.77 0.17
CA SER A 46 35.76 10.16 -0.27
C SER A 46 37.06 10.97 -0.22
N GLN A 47 38.03 10.57 0.61
CA GLN A 47 39.42 11.06 0.52
C GLN A 47 40.10 10.46 -0.72
N ARG A 48 39.97 9.15 -0.93
CA ARG A 48 40.58 8.46 -2.07
C ARG A 48 40.02 8.90 -3.43
N ILE A 49 38.73 9.24 -3.53
CA ILE A 49 38.12 9.85 -4.71
C ILE A 49 38.83 11.17 -5.04
N ARG A 50 39.02 12.05 -4.05
CA ARG A 50 39.72 13.34 -4.25
C ARG A 50 41.19 13.17 -4.63
N GLU A 51 41.87 12.18 -4.07
CA GLU A 51 43.25 11.83 -4.48
C GLU A 51 43.29 11.38 -5.95
N LEU A 52 42.41 10.45 -6.35
CA LEU A 52 42.30 9.95 -7.72
C LEU A 52 41.89 11.06 -8.70
N GLU A 53 41.07 12.02 -8.28
CA GLU A 53 40.73 13.22 -9.05
C GLU A 53 41.97 14.09 -9.30
N GLN A 54 42.72 14.45 -8.24
CA GLN A 54 43.94 15.26 -8.35
C GLN A 54 45.06 14.55 -9.13
N GLU A 55 45.15 13.22 -9.02
CA GLU A 55 46.09 12.41 -9.83
C GLU A 55 45.66 12.42 -11.30
N ALA A 56 44.38 12.21 -11.58
CA ALA A 56 43.85 12.28 -12.95
C ALA A 56 43.91 13.70 -13.54
N GLU A 57 43.85 14.76 -12.73
CA GLU A 57 44.07 16.16 -13.16
C GLU A 57 45.53 16.40 -13.56
N ARG A 58 46.50 15.92 -12.76
CA ARG A 58 47.92 15.99 -13.10
C ARG A 58 48.24 15.26 -14.39
N VAL A 59 47.79 14.00 -14.54
CA VAL A 59 48.01 13.23 -15.77
C VAL A 59 47.25 13.85 -16.97
N ARG A 60 46.09 14.49 -16.75
CA ARG A 60 45.42 15.30 -17.81
C ARG A 60 46.25 16.52 -18.22
N GLY A 61 46.89 17.21 -17.26
CA GLY A 61 47.82 18.32 -17.55
C GLY A 61 49.00 17.87 -18.40
N GLU A 62 49.72 16.83 -17.95
CA GLU A 62 50.84 16.22 -18.69
C GLU A 62 50.40 15.71 -20.07
N LEU A 63 49.20 15.15 -20.19
CA LEU A 63 48.61 14.75 -21.47
C LEU A 63 48.37 15.96 -22.39
N CYS A 64 47.83 17.06 -21.87
CA CYS A 64 47.64 18.29 -22.65
C CYS A 64 48.97 18.92 -23.09
N GLU A 65 49.99 18.91 -22.25
CA GLU A 65 51.34 19.37 -22.58
C GLU A 65 51.99 18.47 -23.63
N GLY A 66 51.94 17.15 -23.45
CA GLY A 66 52.43 16.17 -24.42
C GLY A 66 51.69 16.23 -25.76
N GLN A 67 50.38 16.53 -25.75
CA GLN A 67 49.61 16.77 -26.98
C GLN A 67 49.99 18.09 -27.68
N ARG A 68 50.33 19.16 -26.94
CA ARG A 68 50.84 20.40 -27.53
C ARG A 68 52.20 20.16 -28.20
N GLN A 69 53.14 19.56 -27.46
CA GLN A 69 54.46 19.20 -27.96
C GLN A 69 54.38 18.27 -29.18
N LEU A 70 53.48 17.29 -29.16
CA LEU A 70 53.23 16.41 -30.31
C LEU A 70 52.72 17.19 -31.54
N ARG A 71 51.74 18.10 -31.37
CA ARG A 71 51.24 18.94 -32.47
C ARG A 71 52.29 19.90 -33.02
N GLU A 72 53.14 20.46 -32.16
CA GLU A 72 54.24 21.35 -32.55
C GLU A 72 55.33 20.61 -33.34
N LEU A 73 55.55 19.32 -33.04
CA LEU A 73 56.46 18.45 -33.78
C LEU A 73 55.83 17.86 -35.05
N GLU A 74 54.50 17.64 -35.08
CA GLU A 74 53.77 17.19 -36.28
C GLU A 74 53.57 18.31 -37.31
N GLY A 75 53.50 19.58 -36.86
CA GLY A 75 53.42 20.76 -37.74
C GLY A 75 54.75 21.19 -38.35
N ARG A 76 55.87 20.58 -37.95
CA ARG A 76 57.18 20.72 -38.60
C ARG A 76 57.43 19.44 -39.39
N GLU A 77 57.64 19.51 -40.70
CA GLU A 77 57.89 18.30 -41.49
C GLU A 77 59.16 17.57 -41.00
N PRO A 78 59.09 16.30 -40.56
CA PRO A 78 60.22 15.62 -39.95
C PRO A 78 61.24 15.17 -41.00
N GLN A 79 62.34 15.91 -41.08
CA GLN A 79 63.39 15.72 -42.08
C GLN A 79 64.31 14.55 -41.68
N ASP A 80 64.63 14.42 -40.39
CA ASP A 80 65.56 13.41 -39.89
C ASP A 80 64.91 12.15 -39.30
N ALA A 81 65.63 11.02 -39.40
CA ALA A 81 65.22 9.76 -38.77
C ALA A 81 65.11 9.87 -37.23
N SER A 82 65.96 10.69 -36.61
CA SER A 82 65.95 10.95 -35.16
C SER A 82 64.71 11.72 -34.71
N GLU A 83 64.21 12.66 -35.52
CA GLU A 83 62.97 13.39 -35.27
C GLU A 83 61.75 12.47 -35.36
N ARG A 84 61.73 11.55 -36.34
CA ARG A 84 60.68 10.54 -36.49
C ARG A 84 60.61 9.62 -35.28
N SER A 85 61.75 9.17 -34.76
CA SER A 85 61.81 8.38 -33.52
C SER A 85 61.27 9.15 -32.31
N ARG A 86 61.70 10.40 -32.11
CA ARG A 86 61.19 11.27 -31.02
C ARG A 86 59.69 11.49 -31.12
N LEU A 87 59.17 11.79 -32.31
CA LEU A 87 57.74 11.98 -32.55
C LEU A 87 56.95 10.70 -32.24
N GLN A 88 57.48 9.53 -32.58
CA GLN A 88 56.89 8.23 -32.21
C GLN A 88 56.95 7.95 -30.69
N GLU A 89 57.98 8.41 -29.98
CA GLU A 89 58.05 8.37 -28.51
C GLU A 89 57.00 9.30 -27.87
N PHE A 90 56.83 10.53 -28.36
CA PHE A 90 55.75 11.43 -27.91
C PHE A 90 54.36 10.82 -28.15
N ARG A 91 54.12 10.19 -29.30
CA ARG A 91 52.86 9.45 -29.56
C ARG A 91 52.63 8.32 -28.55
N LYS A 92 53.66 7.52 -28.25
CA LYS A 92 53.60 6.47 -27.21
C LYS A 92 53.31 7.05 -25.82
N ARG A 93 53.95 8.16 -25.46
CA ARG A 93 53.76 8.83 -24.15
C ARG A 93 52.36 9.43 -24.01
N VAL A 94 51.84 10.06 -25.06
CA VAL A 94 50.46 10.57 -25.12
C VAL A 94 49.44 9.43 -25.00
N ALA A 95 49.65 8.31 -25.70
CA ALA A 95 48.76 7.14 -25.61
C ALA A 95 48.80 6.49 -24.21
N ALA A 96 49.97 6.42 -23.57
CA ALA A 96 50.10 5.91 -22.20
C ALA A 96 49.42 6.83 -21.16
N ALA A 97 49.55 8.16 -21.31
CA ALA A 97 48.85 9.11 -20.45
C ALA A 97 47.31 9.05 -20.65
N GLN A 98 46.84 8.82 -21.89
CA GLN A 98 45.41 8.60 -22.17
C GLN A 98 44.86 7.35 -21.48
N SER A 99 45.55 6.22 -21.56
CA SER A 99 45.10 4.99 -20.87
C SER A 99 45.16 5.12 -19.36
N GLN A 100 46.17 5.81 -18.81
CA GLN A 100 46.27 6.11 -17.38
C GLN A 100 45.11 6.99 -16.88
N VAL A 101 44.71 8.03 -17.62
CA VAL A 101 43.52 8.84 -17.29
C VAL A 101 42.24 7.99 -17.28
N GLN A 102 42.09 7.06 -18.23
CA GLN A 102 40.94 6.16 -18.29
C GLN A 102 40.90 5.20 -17.09
N VAL A 103 42.02 4.58 -16.73
CA VAL A 103 42.13 3.70 -15.54
C VAL A 103 41.84 4.45 -14.24
N LEU A 104 42.31 5.70 -14.09
CA LEU A 104 42.01 6.53 -12.93
C LEU A 104 40.52 6.91 -12.87
N ARG A 105 39.88 7.18 -14.02
CA ARG A 105 38.43 7.42 -14.12
C ARG A 105 37.61 6.20 -13.72
N GLU A 106 38.00 5.00 -14.13
CA GLU A 106 37.33 3.75 -13.77
C GLU A 106 37.48 3.45 -12.27
N LYS A 107 38.67 3.65 -11.69
CA LYS A 107 38.91 3.54 -10.24
C LYS A 107 38.07 4.55 -9.44
N LYS A 108 37.94 5.78 -9.92
CA LYS A 108 37.02 6.78 -9.33
C LYS A 108 35.58 6.28 -9.38
N GLN A 109 35.07 5.84 -10.53
CA GLN A 109 33.69 5.35 -10.66
C GLN A 109 33.41 4.13 -9.78
N ALA A 110 34.38 3.23 -9.62
CA ALA A 110 34.26 2.09 -8.70
C ALA A 110 34.14 2.52 -7.24
N THR A 111 34.93 3.50 -6.80
CA THR A 111 34.87 4.04 -5.42
C THR A 111 33.61 4.88 -5.16
N GLU A 112 33.12 5.63 -6.15
CA GLU A 112 31.83 6.33 -6.08
C GLU A 112 30.65 5.35 -5.90
N ARG A 113 30.67 4.19 -6.59
CA ARG A 113 29.65 3.14 -6.42
C ARG A 113 29.65 2.54 -5.01
N LEU A 114 30.83 2.36 -4.39
CA LEU A 114 30.90 1.88 -3.00
C LEU A 114 30.24 2.86 -2.03
N VAL A 115 30.47 4.17 -2.21
CA VAL A 115 29.81 5.20 -1.39
C VAL A 115 28.30 5.21 -1.63
N SER A 116 27.82 5.08 -2.87
CA SER A 116 26.37 5.12 -3.17
C SER A 116 25.58 3.93 -2.59
N LEU A 117 26.20 2.76 -2.41
CA LEU A 117 25.57 1.61 -1.76
C LEU A 117 25.19 1.90 -0.29
N SER A 118 25.95 2.74 0.42
CA SER A 118 25.61 3.13 1.80
C SER A 118 24.37 4.04 1.90
N ALA A 119 24.09 4.86 0.89
CA ALA A 119 22.86 5.66 0.86
C ALA A 119 21.62 4.75 0.74
N GLN A 120 21.76 3.57 0.12
CA GLN A 120 20.69 2.58 0.02
C GLN A 120 20.41 1.83 1.33
N SER A 121 21.38 1.73 2.26
CA SER A 121 21.09 1.19 3.60
C SER A 121 20.41 2.22 4.50
N GLU A 122 20.73 3.51 4.34
CA GLU A 122 20.03 4.60 5.04
C GLU A 122 18.54 4.70 4.65
N THR A 123 18.18 4.53 3.38
CA THR A 123 16.76 4.51 2.97
C THR A 123 16.00 3.31 3.53
N ARG A 124 16.59 2.10 3.47
CA ARG A 124 16.02 0.87 4.05
C ARG A 124 15.81 1.00 5.56
N LEU A 125 16.74 1.65 6.26
CA LEU A 125 16.61 1.93 7.69
C LEU A 125 15.38 2.82 7.99
N GLN A 126 15.19 3.91 7.24
CA GLN A 126 14.01 4.76 7.39
C GLN A 126 12.69 4.02 7.08
N GLU A 127 12.69 3.10 6.12
CA GLU A 127 11.53 2.25 5.80
C GLU A 127 11.19 1.31 6.96
N LEU A 128 12.20 0.66 7.56
CA LEU A 128 12.03 -0.17 8.76
C LEU A 128 11.52 0.64 9.96
N GLU A 129 12.05 1.84 10.20
CA GLU A 129 11.57 2.74 11.25
C GLU A 129 10.09 3.12 11.06
N ARG A 130 9.69 3.49 9.84
CA ARG A 130 8.28 3.77 9.48
C ARG A 130 7.40 2.54 9.70
N ASN A 131 7.90 1.35 9.35
CA ASN A 131 7.19 0.08 9.56
C ASN A 131 6.97 -0.23 11.05
N VAL A 132 8.00 -0.10 11.88
CA VAL A 132 7.92 -0.26 13.35
C VAL A 132 6.94 0.75 13.97
N GLN A 133 6.97 2.00 13.54
CA GLN A 133 6.00 3.02 13.99
C GLN A 133 4.55 2.64 13.63
N LEU A 134 4.31 2.13 12.42
CA LEU A 134 2.99 1.64 12.00
C LEU A 134 2.54 0.45 12.85
N MET A 135 3.42 -0.53 13.08
CA MET A 135 3.13 -1.70 13.92
C MET A 135 2.83 -1.31 15.38
N ARG A 136 3.59 -0.37 15.96
CA ARG A 136 3.31 0.19 17.31
C ARG A 136 1.93 0.88 17.36
N ARG A 137 1.56 1.65 16.33
CA ARG A 137 0.21 2.25 16.23
C ARG A 137 -0.89 1.19 16.16
N GLN A 138 -0.73 0.15 15.34
CA GLN A 138 -1.66 -0.97 15.23
C GLN A 138 -1.81 -1.73 16.55
N GLN A 139 -0.69 -2.06 17.21
CA GLN A 139 -0.69 -2.71 18.51
C GLN A 139 -1.41 -1.86 19.57
N GLY A 140 -1.16 -0.55 19.62
CA GLY A 140 -1.83 0.38 20.54
C GLY A 140 -3.32 0.63 20.23
N GLN A 141 -3.77 0.44 18.98
CA GLN A 141 -5.19 0.41 18.63
C GLN A 141 -5.85 -0.89 19.10
N LEU A 142 -5.23 -2.04 18.83
CA LEU A 142 -5.73 -3.35 19.28
C LEU A 142 -5.80 -3.45 20.80
N GLN A 143 -4.80 -2.94 21.52
CA GLN A 143 -4.82 -2.91 23.00
C GLN A 143 -5.92 -2.02 23.57
N ARG A 144 -6.28 -0.91 22.92
CA ARG A 144 -7.40 -0.05 23.35
C ARG A 144 -8.73 -0.75 23.15
N ARG A 145 -8.99 -1.25 21.94
CA ARG A 145 -10.20 -2.05 21.63
C ARG A 145 -10.34 -3.24 22.57
N LEU A 146 -9.25 -3.96 22.86
CA LEU A 146 -9.27 -5.08 23.80
C LEU A 146 -9.73 -4.68 25.21
N ARG A 147 -9.30 -3.51 25.71
CA ARG A 147 -9.72 -2.98 27.03
C ARG A 147 -11.20 -2.57 27.00
N GLU A 148 -11.62 -1.88 25.95
CA GLU A 148 -13.01 -1.48 25.74
C GLU A 148 -13.94 -2.70 25.71
N GLU A 149 -13.60 -3.75 24.97
CA GLU A 149 -14.32 -5.02 24.89
C GLU A 149 -14.35 -5.77 26.24
N THR A 150 -13.25 -5.82 27.01
CA THR A 150 -13.26 -6.48 28.32
C THR A 150 -14.07 -5.71 29.37
N GLU A 151 -14.05 -4.37 29.32
CA GLU A 151 -14.92 -3.54 30.15
C GLU A 151 -16.40 -3.70 29.78
N GLN A 152 -16.72 -3.73 28.49
CA GLN A 152 -18.09 -3.98 28.01
C GLN A 152 -18.57 -5.37 28.41
N LYS A 153 -17.74 -6.43 28.25
CA LYS A 153 -18.06 -7.79 28.72
C LYS A 153 -18.39 -7.77 30.22
N ARG A 154 -17.55 -7.14 31.04
CA ARG A 154 -17.77 -7.03 32.50
C ARG A 154 -19.08 -6.28 32.83
N ARG A 155 -19.41 -5.20 32.13
CA ARG A 155 -20.68 -4.46 32.32
C ARG A 155 -21.87 -5.38 31.99
N LEU A 156 -21.86 -6.03 30.84
CA LEU A 156 -22.91 -6.96 30.40
C LEU A 156 -23.05 -8.18 31.33
N GLU A 157 -21.94 -8.74 31.84
CA GLU A 157 -21.95 -9.81 32.86
C GLU A 157 -22.67 -9.34 34.14
N THR A 158 -22.44 -8.11 34.61
CA THR A 158 -23.17 -7.57 35.78
C THR A 158 -24.66 -7.32 35.51
N GLU A 159 -25.04 -6.92 34.30
CA GLU A 159 -26.47 -6.81 33.92
C GLU A 159 -27.14 -8.18 33.78
N MET A 160 -26.44 -9.14 33.18
CA MET A 160 -26.91 -10.51 32.99
C MET A 160 -27.16 -11.17 34.35
N ASN A 161 -26.24 -11.03 35.30
CA ASN A 161 -26.44 -11.51 36.68
C ASN A 161 -27.67 -10.86 37.34
N LYS A 162 -27.84 -9.52 37.23
CA LYS A 162 -29.04 -8.82 37.75
C LYS A 162 -30.33 -9.34 37.11
N ARG A 163 -30.36 -9.51 35.79
CA ARG A 163 -31.51 -10.08 35.06
C ARG A 163 -31.77 -11.53 35.50
N GLN A 164 -30.73 -12.34 35.69
CA GLN A 164 -30.86 -13.72 36.15
C GLN A 164 -31.45 -13.82 37.56
N HIS A 165 -31.08 -12.91 38.49
CA HIS A 165 -31.76 -12.81 39.78
C HIS A 165 -33.23 -12.43 39.62
N ARG A 166 -33.56 -11.45 38.76
CA ARG A 166 -34.94 -11.03 38.52
C ARG A 166 -35.79 -12.10 37.83
N VAL A 167 -35.21 -12.92 36.95
CA VAL A 167 -35.88 -14.07 36.35
C VAL A 167 -36.22 -15.10 37.43
N LYS A 168 -35.27 -15.46 38.31
CA LYS A 168 -35.54 -16.36 39.46
C LYS A 168 -36.66 -15.85 40.37
N GLU A 169 -36.72 -14.54 40.64
CA GLU A 169 -37.85 -13.93 41.39
C GLU A 169 -39.20 -14.07 40.66
N LEU A 170 -39.21 -13.97 39.33
CA LEU A 170 -40.41 -14.06 38.50
C LEU A 170 -40.86 -15.51 38.29
N GLU A 171 -39.92 -16.45 38.14
CA GLU A 171 -40.17 -17.89 38.10
C GLU A 171 -40.88 -18.35 39.36
N LEU A 172 -40.37 -17.98 40.55
CA LEU A 172 -41.02 -18.29 41.84
C LEU A 172 -42.44 -17.72 41.93
N LYS A 173 -42.69 -16.51 41.41
CA LYS A 173 -44.05 -15.93 41.34
C LYS A 173 -44.94 -16.64 40.33
N HIS A 174 -44.39 -17.08 39.21
CA HIS A 174 -45.12 -17.81 38.19
C HIS A 174 -45.50 -19.21 38.66
N GLU A 175 -44.63 -19.92 39.37
CA GLU A 175 -44.96 -21.20 40.02
C GLU A 175 -46.12 -21.07 41.02
N GLN A 176 -46.14 -19.98 41.80
CA GLN A 176 -47.26 -19.67 42.70
C GLN A 176 -48.57 -19.45 41.91
N GLN A 177 -48.52 -18.70 40.81
CA GLN A 177 -49.68 -18.49 39.94
C GLN A 177 -50.14 -19.78 39.23
N GLN A 178 -49.22 -20.62 38.76
CA GLN A 178 -49.55 -21.90 38.13
C GLN A 178 -50.26 -22.85 39.10
N LYS A 179 -49.86 -22.88 40.39
CA LYS A 179 -50.55 -23.66 41.42
C LYS A 179 -52.01 -23.23 41.56
N ILE A 180 -52.28 -21.91 41.55
CA ILE A 180 -53.65 -21.36 41.57
C ILE A 180 -54.43 -21.71 40.29
N LEU A 181 -53.79 -21.66 39.12
CA LEU A 181 -54.45 -21.95 37.84
C LEU A 181 -54.77 -23.45 37.66
N LYS A 182 -53.93 -24.36 38.15
CA LYS A 182 -54.18 -25.81 38.08
C LYS A 182 -55.46 -26.19 38.82
N ILE A 183 -55.64 -25.69 40.05
CA ILE A 183 -56.86 -25.87 40.85
C ILE A 183 -58.11 -25.43 40.05
N LYS A 184 -58.10 -24.21 39.50
CA LYS A 184 -59.21 -23.68 38.68
C LYS A 184 -59.44 -24.43 37.37
N THR A 185 -58.39 -25.02 36.80
CA THR A 185 -58.52 -25.78 35.54
C THR A 185 -59.10 -27.17 35.80
N GLU A 186 -58.81 -27.79 36.94
CA GLU A 186 -59.44 -29.03 37.38
C GLU A 186 -60.95 -28.84 37.66
N GLU A 187 -61.33 -27.72 38.28
CA GLU A 187 -62.73 -27.29 38.42
C GLU A 187 -63.45 -27.15 37.06
N ILE A 188 -62.83 -26.49 36.08
CA ILE A 188 -63.40 -26.32 34.73
C ILE A 188 -63.45 -27.64 33.95
N ALA A 189 -62.44 -28.50 34.10
CA ALA A 189 -62.40 -29.82 33.45
C ALA A 189 -63.46 -30.77 34.02
N ALA A 190 -63.79 -30.67 35.31
CA ALA A 190 -64.94 -31.37 35.90
C ALA A 190 -66.26 -30.94 35.23
N PHE A 191 -66.42 -29.63 34.95
CA PHE A 191 -67.62 -29.07 34.32
C PHE A 191 -67.81 -29.52 32.86
N GLN A 192 -66.72 -29.64 32.07
CA GLN A 192 -66.82 -29.93 30.64
C GLN A 192 -67.05 -31.41 30.29
N ARG A 193 -66.68 -32.36 31.18
CA ARG A 193 -66.93 -33.80 30.96
C ARG A 193 -68.41 -34.16 30.88
N ASN A 194 -69.30 -33.33 31.42
CA ASN A 194 -70.75 -33.55 31.43
C ASN A 194 -71.49 -33.21 30.12
N ARG A 195 -70.82 -32.75 29.05
CA ARG A 195 -71.52 -32.06 27.94
C ARG A 195 -71.18 -32.42 26.49
N ARG A 196 -70.54 -33.57 26.20
CA ARG A 196 -70.23 -33.97 24.82
C ARG A 196 -70.44 -35.46 24.55
N SER A 197 -71.55 -35.81 23.91
CA SER A 197 -71.76 -37.09 23.22
C SER A 197 -72.72 -36.90 22.03
N GLY A 198 -72.34 -37.43 20.86
CA GLY A 198 -73.13 -37.44 19.62
C GLY A 198 -72.94 -36.22 18.69
N SER A 199 -73.06 -36.34 17.36
CA SER A 199 -73.08 -37.56 16.53
C SER A 199 -72.82 -37.24 15.05
N ASN A 200 -72.01 -38.09 14.40
CA ASN A 200 -71.89 -38.47 12.98
C ASN A 200 -72.16 -37.50 11.81
N GLY A 201 -71.29 -37.60 10.79
CA GLY A 201 -71.38 -36.90 9.50
C GLY A 201 -72.16 -37.66 8.41
N SER A 202 -72.38 -36.98 7.27
CA SER A 202 -73.20 -37.44 6.15
C SER A 202 -72.42 -37.36 4.83
N VAL A 203 -72.65 -38.33 3.95
CA VAL A 203 -72.01 -38.45 2.63
C VAL A 203 -72.70 -37.52 1.63
N VAL A 204 -71.94 -36.71 0.90
CA VAL A 204 -72.42 -35.65 -0.02
C VAL A 204 -72.48 -36.17 -1.46
N SER A 205 -73.49 -35.75 -2.23
CA SER A 205 -73.69 -36.17 -3.63
C SER A 205 -72.68 -35.54 -4.60
N LEU A 206 -72.37 -36.22 -5.71
CA LEU A 206 -71.39 -35.78 -6.72
C LEU A 206 -71.76 -34.43 -7.36
N GLU A 207 -73.04 -34.18 -7.64
CA GLU A 207 -73.50 -32.89 -8.17
C GLU A 207 -73.35 -31.75 -7.15
N GLN A 208 -73.55 -32.04 -5.86
CA GLN A 208 -73.31 -31.08 -4.79
C GLN A 208 -71.81 -30.78 -4.67
N GLN A 209 -70.96 -31.81 -4.76
CA GLN A 209 -69.50 -31.66 -4.77
C GLN A 209 -69.02 -30.73 -5.92
N GLN A 210 -69.58 -30.88 -7.13
CA GLN A 210 -69.27 -30.00 -8.27
C GLN A 210 -69.68 -28.55 -8.00
N LYS A 211 -70.89 -28.30 -7.50
CA LYS A 211 -71.36 -26.95 -7.10
C LYS A 211 -70.44 -26.30 -6.06
N ILE A 212 -69.99 -27.07 -5.07
CA ILE A 212 -69.04 -26.62 -4.04
C ILE A 212 -67.66 -26.29 -4.67
N GLU A 213 -67.24 -27.00 -5.73
CA GLU A 213 -65.99 -26.70 -6.45
C GLU A 213 -66.07 -25.45 -7.33
N GLU A 214 -67.22 -25.18 -7.97
CA GLU A 214 -67.46 -23.93 -8.69
C GLU A 214 -67.52 -22.72 -7.75
N GLN A 215 -68.19 -22.87 -6.60
CA GLN A 215 -68.20 -21.86 -5.54
C GLN A 215 -66.78 -21.59 -5.01
N LYS A 216 -65.97 -22.65 -4.80
CA LYS A 216 -64.56 -22.52 -4.43
C LYS A 216 -63.75 -21.77 -5.49
N LYS A 217 -63.85 -22.14 -6.77
CA LYS A 217 -63.12 -21.46 -7.86
C LYS A 217 -63.43 -19.96 -7.92
N TRP A 218 -64.68 -19.57 -7.68
CA TRP A 218 -65.07 -18.16 -7.61
C TRP A 218 -64.46 -17.44 -6.39
N LEU A 219 -64.44 -18.09 -5.22
CA LEU A 219 -63.81 -17.55 -4.01
C LEU A 219 -62.28 -17.43 -4.16
N ASP A 220 -61.63 -18.39 -4.82
CA ASP A 220 -60.20 -18.35 -5.11
C ASP A 220 -59.85 -17.19 -6.08
N GLN A 221 -60.70 -16.89 -7.06
CA GLN A 221 -60.58 -15.71 -7.92
C GLN A 221 -60.76 -14.39 -7.15
N GLU A 222 -61.66 -14.36 -6.16
CA GLU A 222 -61.89 -13.18 -5.33
C GLU A 222 -60.73 -12.93 -4.35
N MET A 223 -60.18 -14.00 -3.78
CA MET A 223 -58.94 -13.96 -2.99
C MET A 223 -57.76 -13.45 -3.83
N GLU A 224 -57.63 -13.86 -5.09
CA GLU A 224 -56.53 -13.41 -5.97
C GLU A 224 -56.60 -11.89 -6.23
N LYS A 225 -57.78 -11.29 -6.42
CA LYS A 225 -57.94 -9.82 -6.53
C LYS A 225 -57.48 -9.09 -5.26
N VAL A 226 -57.82 -9.63 -4.07
CA VAL A 226 -57.34 -9.10 -2.78
C VAL A 226 -55.82 -9.20 -2.69
N LEU A 227 -55.23 -10.33 -3.12
CA LEU A 227 -53.78 -10.52 -3.14
C LEU A 227 -53.07 -9.60 -4.15
N GLN A 228 -53.69 -9.29 -5.27
CA GLN A 228 -53.18 -8.32 -6.25
C GLN A 228 -53.18 -6.89 -5.70
N GLN A 229 -54.23 -6.47 -5.00
CA GLN A 229 -54.23 -5.16 -4.33
C GLN A 229 -53.17 -5.10 -3.21
N ARG A 230 -53.00 -6.16 -2.41
CA ARG A 230 -51.95 -6.23 -1.39
C ARG A 230 -50.55 -6.08 -1.99
N ARG A 231 -50.26 -6.77 -3.10
CA ARG A 231 -49.01 -6.62 -3.87
C ARG A 231 -48.83 -5.18 -4.38
N ALA A 232 -49.87 -4.57 -4.97
CA ALA A 232 -49.80 -3.19 -5.44
C ALA A 232 -49.60 -2.15 -4.30
N LEU A 233 -50.13 -2.41 -3.10
CA LEU A 233 -49.87 -1.60 -1.90
C LEU A 233 -48.42 -1.74 -1.42
N GLU A 234 -47.87 -2.95 -1.47
CA GLU A 234 -46.47 -3.23 -1.12
C GLU A 234 -45.50 -2.56 -2.09
N GLU A 235 -45.76 -2.63 -3.41
CA GLU A 235 -45.02 -1.88 -4.43
C GLU A 235 -45.08 -0.36 -4.23
N LEU A 236 -46.25 0.19 -3.88
CA LEU A 236 -46.37 1.61 -3.53
C LEU A 236 -45.50 1.95 -2.30
N GLY A 237 -45.49 1.07 -1.29
CA GLY A 237 -44.63 1.18 -0.12
C GLY A 237 -43.14 1.11 -0.46
N GLU A 238 -42.75 0.28 -1.42
CA GLU A 238 -41.37 0.26 -1.93
C GLU A 238 -40.98 1.57 -2.64
N GLU A 239 -41.85 2.15 -3.46
CA GLU A 239 -41.54 3.40 -4.16
C GLU A 239 -41.45 4.60 -3.20
N LEU A 240 -42.26 4.59 -2.14
CA LEU A 240 -42.12 5.53 -1.03
C LEU A 240 -40.76 5.38 -0.34
N ARG A 241 -40.37 4.15 0.05
CA ARG A 241 -39.03 3.89 0.62
C ARG A 241 -37.89 4.28 -0.32
N LYS A 242 -38.03 3.99 -1.63
CA LYS A 242 -37.04 4.39 -2.65
C LYS A 242 -36.93 5.92 -2.74
N ARG A 243 -38.05 6.67 -2.65
CA ARG A 243 -38.07 8.14 -2.57
C ARG A 243 -37.43 8.65 -1.28
N GLU A 244 -37.71 8.05 -0.13
CA GLU A 244 -37.12 8.41 1.18
C GLU A 244 -35.60 8.29 1.16
N VAL A 245 -35.05 7.23 0.56
CA VAL A 245 -33.59 7.07 0.39
C VAL A 245 -32.99 8.16 -0.51
N ILE A 246 -33.68 8.58 -1.57
CA ILE A 246 -33.21 9.68 -2.45
C ILE A 246 -33.27 11.02 -1.70
N LEU A 247 -34.32 11.27 -0.91
CA LEU A 247 -34.44 12.46 -0.05
C LEU A 247 -33.32 12.52 1.00
N ALA A 248 -33.05 11.43 1.71
CA ALA A 248 -31.96 11.37 2.69
C ALA A 248 -30.58 11.61 2.04
N LYS A 249 -30.37 11.12 0.81
CA LYS A 249 -29.16 11.43 0.03
C LYS A 249 -29.10 12.92 -0.34
N LYS A 250 -30.21 13.52 -0.77
CA LYS A 250 -30.28 14.96 -1.07
C LYS A 250 -29.95 15.80 0.16
N GLU A 251 -30.53 15.46 1.31
CA GLU A 251 -30.27 16.13 2.60
C GLU A 251 -28.79 16.07 2.99
N ALA A 252 -28.12 14.93 2.78
CA ALA A 252 -26.68 14.81 3.02
C ALA A 252 -25.85 15.73 2.10
N LEU A 253 -26.13 15.77 0.79
CA LEU A 253 -25.42 16.67 -0.13
C LEU A 253 -25.70 18.16 0.19
N MET A 254 -26.91 18.50 0.61
CA MET A 254 -27.26 19.84 1.11
C MET A 254 -26.48 20.21 2.39
N GLN A 255 -26.24 19.26 3.29
CA GLN A 255 -25.39 19.47 4.48
C GLN A 255 -23.92 19.72 4.09
N GLU A 256 -23.38 18.96 3.12
CA GLU A 256 -22.03 19.20 2.60
C GLU A 256 -21.91 20.57 1.93
N LYS A 257 -22.88 20.94 1.07
CA LYS A 257 -22.95 22.26 0.44
C LYS A 257 -22.96 23.38 1.48
N THR A 258 -23.92 23.35 2.41
CA THR A 258 -24.00 24.36 3.48
C THR A 258 -22.75 24.40 4.38
N GLY A 259 -22.03 23.29 4.50
CA GLY A 259 -20.71 23.22 5.12
C GLY A 259 -19.62 24.00 4.36
N LEU A 260 -19.55 23.87 3.03
CA LEU A 260 -18.65 24.66 2.17
C LEU A 260 -19.04 26.14 2.16
N GLU A 261 -20.33 26.46 2.10
CA GLU A 261 -20.81 27.84 2.20
C GLU A 261 -20.48 28.45 3.56
N SER A 262 -20.60 27.68 4.64
CA SER A 262 -20.18 28.10 5.99
C SER A 262 -18.67 28.27 6.13
N LYS A 263 -17.84 27.56 5.33
CA LYS A 263 -16.40 27.88 5.22
C LYS A 263 -16.19 29.22 4.52
N ARG A 264 -16.84 29.41 3.35
CA ARG A 264 -16.79 30.65 2.54
C ARG A 264 -17.19 31.90 3.36
N MET A 265 -18.22 31.78 4.19
CA MET A 265 -18.63 32.86 5.10
C MET A 265 -17.57 33.14 6.17
N ARG A 266 -16.95 32.11 6.76
CA ARG A 266 -15.90 32.28 7.77
C ARG A 266 -14.60 32.86 7.20
N SER A 267 -14.20 32.48 5.98
CA SER A 267 -13.05 33.10 5.31
C SER A 267 -13.36 34.55 4.90
N SER A 268 -14.59 34.87 4.45
CA SER A 268 -15.03 36.25 4.26
C SER A 268 -14.92 37.08 5.55
N GLN A 269 -15.43 36.54 6.67
CA GLN A 269 -15.36 37.19 7.99
C GLN A 269 -13.91 37.42 8.44
N ALA A 270 -13.04 36.42 8.32
CA ALA A 270 -11.62 36.53 8.71
C ALA A 270 -10.88 37.61 7.90
N LEU A 271 -11.09 37.68 6.57
CA LEU A 271 -10.49 38.73 5.75
C LEU A 271 -11.07 40.12 6.09
N ASN A 272 -12.36 40.20 6.47
CA ASN A 272 -12.96 41.46 6.91
C ASN A 272 -12.40 41.91 8.27
N GLU A 273 -12.12 40.99 9.20
CA GLU A 273 -11.36 41.28 10.43
C GLU A 273 -9.93 41.74 10.13
N ASP A 274 -9.24 41.14 9.15
CA ASP A 274 -7.91 41.58 8.72
C ASP A 274 -7.92 42.98 8.11
N ILE A 275 -8.94 43.33 7.30
CA ILE A 275 -9.12 44.70 6.79
C ILE A 275 -9.26 45.70 7.94
N VAL A 276 -10.03 45.36 8.99
CA VAL A 276 -10.17 46.20 10.19
C VAL A 276 -8.83 46.30 10.95
N ARG A 277 -8.10 45.19 11.13
CA ARG A 277 -6.77 45.19 11.76
C ARG A 277 -5.78 46.08 11.02
N VAL A 278 -5.62 45.90 9.70
CA VAL A 278 -4.70 46.68 8.86
C VAL A 278 -5.10 48.15 8.84
N SER A 279 -6.41 48.46 8.73
CA SER A 279 -6.91 49.84 8.80
C SER A 279 -6.57 50.49 10.14
N SER A 280 -6.72 49.76 11.26
CA SER A 280 -6.36 50.28 12.58
C SER A 280 -4.85 50.57 12.71
N ARG A 281 -3.95 49.72 12.18
CA ARG A 281 -2.50 50.01 12.18
C ARG A 281 -2.15 51.19 11.29
N LEU A 282 -2.81 51.33 10.13
CA LEU A 282 -2.66 52.50 9.26
C LEU A 282 -3.04 53.81 9.97
N GLU A 283 -4.13 53.84 10.73
CA GLU A 283 -4.52 55.01 11.54
C GLU A 283 -3.49 55.35 12.63
N HIS A 284 -2.83 54.36 13.23
CA HIS A 284 -1.76 54.59 14.19
C HIS A 284 -0.50 55.13 13.52
N LEU A 285 -0.11 54.58 12.36
CA LEU A 285 1.02 55.10 11.57
C LEU A 285 0.79 56.54 11.09
N GLU A 286 -0.46 56.92 10.77
CA GLU A 286 -0.78 58.32 10.45
C GLU A 286 -0.59 59.26 11.63
N LYS A 287 -0.94 58.82 12.85
CA LYS A 287 -0.67 59.57 14.09
C LYS A 287 0.84 59.69 14.34
N GLU A 288 1.57 58.57 14.34
CA GLU A 288 3.03 58.53 14.48
C GLU A 288 3.75 59.43 13.44
N LEU A 289 3.33 59.37 12.17
CA LEU A 289 3.85 60.24 11.11
C LEU A 289 3.55 61.73 11.36
N SER A 290 2.37 62.07 11.87
CA SER A 290 2.01 63.45 12.20
C SER A 290 2.84 64.00 13.36
N GLU A 291 3.07 63.18 14.40
CA GLU A 291 3.89 63.51 15.57
C GLU A 291 5.36 63.70 15.18
N LYS A 292 5.94 62.75 14.44
CA LYS A 292 7.32 62.84 13.92
C LYS A 292 7.48 64.03 12.97
N SER A 293 6.48 64.32 12.13
CA SER A 293 6.47 65.51 11.27
C SER A 293 6.36 66.83 12.05
N GLY A 294 5.77 66.80 13.26
CA GLY A 294 5.80 67.91 14.21
C GLY A 294 7.18 68.09 14.84
N GLN A 295 7.76 67.00 15.36
CA GLN A 295 9.11 66.97 15.94
C GLN A 295 10.18 67.43 14.94
N LEU A 296 10.06 67.07 13.65
CA LEU A 296 10.94 67.51 12.58
C LEU A 296 11.02 69.04 12.45
N ARG A 297 9.93 69.76 12.73
CA ARG A 297 9.91 71.24 12.67
C ARG A 297 10.56 71.91 13.89
N GLN A 298 10.80 71.16 14.97
CA GLN A 298 11.25 71.68 16.27
C GLN A 298 12.68 71.22 16.64
N GLY A 299 13.20 70.17 16.01
CA GLY A 299 14.52 69.58 16.32
C GLY A 299 15.73 70.33 15.75
N SER A 300 16.91 70.06 16.32
CA SER A 300 18.22 70.54 15.82
C SER A 300 18.62 69.83 14.51
N ALA A 301 19.54 70.41 13.73
CA ALA A 301 19.88 69.93 12.38
C ALA A 301 20.28 68.44 12.30
N LEU A 302 21.05 67.94 13.27
CA LEU A 302 21.43 66.52 13.33
C LEU A 302 20.21 65.62 13.60
N ASN A 303 19.37 65.99 14.58
CA ASN A 303 18.14 65.27 14.89
C ASN A 303 17.13 65.33 13.73
N GLN A 304 17.06 66.44 12.99
CA GLN A 304 16.19 66.54 11.81
C GLN A 304 16.54 65.51 10.74
N GLN A 305 17.82 65.21 10.53
CA GLN A 305 18.24 64.22 9.53
C GLN A 305 17.89 62.79 9.98
N GLN A 306 17.99 62.48 11.27
CA GLN A 306 17.53 61.21 11.83
C GLN A 306 16.00 61.08 11.76
N ILE A 307 15.25 62.11 12.16
CA ILE A 307 13.78 62.12 12.11
C ILE A 307 13.26 61.99 10.67
N ARG A 308 13.96 62.53 9.66
CA ARG A 308 13.63 62.29 8.24
C ARG A 308 13.73 60.81 7.88
N GLY A 309 14.82 60.14 8.28
CA GLY A 309 14.98 58.69 8.09
C GLY A 309 13.84 57.89 8.73
N GLU A 310 13.46 58.24 9.96
CA GLU A 310 12.33 57.61 10.67
C GLU A 310 10.97 57.88 9.98
N ILE A 311 10.73 59.10 9.48
CA ILE A 311 9.52 59.43 8.70
C ILE A 311 9.48 58.63 7.39
N ASP A 312 10.61 58.47 6.71
CA ASP A 312 10.67 57.74 5.45
C ASP A 312 10.51 56.21 5.67
N THR A 313 10.97 55.65 6.79
CA THR A 313 10.64 54.25 7.14
C THR A 313 9.17 54.07 7.51
N LEU A 314 8.57 54.99 8.28
CA LEU A 314 7.13 54.94 8.60
C LEU A 314 6.24 55.10 7.35
N ARG A 315 6.67 55.90 6.37
CA ARG A 315 6.01 55.98 5.05
C ARG A 315 6.10 54.66 4.29
N GLN A 316 7.27 54.01 4.27
CA GLN A 316 7.44 52.70 3.64
C GLN A 316 6.55 51.63 4.30
N GLU A 317 6.43 51.62 5.63
CA GLU A 317 5.51 50.73 6.35
C GLU A 317 4.04 51.02 5.99
N LYS A 318 3.64 52.30 5.97
CA LYS A 318 2.30 52.73 5.55
C LYS A 318 1.97 52.28 4.13
N ASP A 319 2.89 52.49 3.19
CA ASP A 319 2.71 52.10 1.78
C ASP A 319 2.64 50.57 1.60
N SER A 320 3.38 49.80 2.41
CA SER A 320 3.25 48.33 2.41
C SER A 320 1.91 47.85 2.97
N LEU A 321 1.41 48.47 4.05
CA LEU A 321 0.12 48.12 4.65
C LEU A 321 -1.06 48.56 3.76
N LEU A 322 -0.95 49.67 3.03
CA LEU A 322 -1.94 50.07 2.02
C LEU A 322 -2.02 49.06 0.88
N LYS A 323 -0.87 48.56 0.39
CA LYS A 323 -0.84 47.47 -0.61
C LYS A 323 -1.47 46.20 -0.06
N GLN A 324 -1.09 45.77 1.14
CA GLN A 324 -1.67 44.60 1.80
C GLN A 324 -3.19 44.73 1.98
N ARG A 325 -3.69 45.91 2.38
CA ARG A 325 -5.14 46.17 2.47
C ARG A 325 -5.83 46.01 1.11
N LEU A 326 -5.30 46.63 0.06
CA LEU A 326 -5.85 46.53 -1.30
C LEU A 326 -5.86 45.09 -1.82
N GLU A 327 -4.83 44.28 -1.50
CA GLU A 327 -4.81 42.86 -1.83
C GLU A 327 -5.90 42.06 -1.10
N ILE A 328 -6.17 42.36 0.18
CA ILE A 328 -7.24 41.70 0.95
C ILE A 328 -8.62 42.14 0.44
N ASP A 329 -8.84 43.44 0.24
CA ASP A 329 -10.06 44.00 -0.35
C ASP A 329 -10.34 43.42 -1.76
N SER A 330 -9.29 43.21 -2.57
CA SER A 330 -9.40 42.59 -3.89
C SER A 330 -9.82 41.11 -3.80
N LYS A 331 -9.18 40.32 -2.93
CA LYS A 331 -9.54 38.90 -2.69
C LYS A 331 -10.99 38.76 -2.21
N LEU A 332 -11.42 39.63 -1.30
CA LEU A 332 -12.79 39.62 -0.77
C LEU A 332 -13.83 39.98 -1.85
N ARG A 333 -13.54 40.98 -2.70
CA ARG A 333 -14.39 41.36 -3.85
C ARG A 333 -14.46 40.30 -4.94
N GLN A 334 -13.38 39.55 -5.17
CA GLN A 334 -13.33 38.47 -6.17
C GLN A 334 -14.13 37.23 -5.74
N GLY A 335 -14.44 37.08 -4.45
CA GLY A 335 -15.23 35.95 -3.93
C GLY A 335 -14.49 34.61 -3.89
N SER A 336 -13.25 34.53 -4.37
CA SER A 336 -12.37 33.35 -4.29
C SER A 336 -11.84 33.17 -2.87
N LEU A 337 -12.75 32.72 -2.02
CA LEU A 337 -12.64 32.56 -0.57
C LEU A 337 -12.54 31.08 -0.16
N LEU A 338 -12.60 30.19 -1.14
CA LEU A 338 -12.47 28.75 -1.05
C LEU A 338 -11.30 28.30 -1.93
N SER A 339 -10.82 27.07 -1.76
CA SER A 339 -9.91 26.46 -2.74
C SER A 339 -10.62 26.31 -4.10
N PRO A 340 -9.94 26.43 -5.26
CA PRO A 340 -10.52 26.09 -6.56
C PRO A 340 -11.02 24.64 -6.64
N GLU A 341 -10.54 23.75 -5.76
CA GLU A 341 -11.08 22.39 -5.59
C GLU A 341 -12.42 22.41 -4.84
N GLU A 342 -12.56 23.24 -3.81
CA GLU A 342 -13.80 23.40 -3.03
C GLU A 342 -14.89 24.15 -3.82
N GLU A 343 -14.51 25.06 -4.72
CA GLU A 343 -15.45 25.71 -5.64
C GLU A 343 -15.99 24.71 -6.68
N ARG A 344 -15.13 23.82 -7.20
CA ARG A 344 -15.54 22.72 -8.09
C ARG A 344 -16.43 21.71 -7.38
N THR A 345 -16.14 21.33 -6.13
CA THR A 345 -17.01 20.40 -5.40
C THR A 345 -18.35 21.05 -5.05
N LEU A 346 -18.40 22.35 -4.73
CA LEU A 346 -19.66 23.06 -4.53
C LEU A 346 -20.53 23.03 -5.80
N PHE A 347 -19.94 23.25 -6.98
CA PHE A 347 -20.65 23.14 -8.26
C PHE A 347 -21.14 21.70 -8.54
N GLN A 348 -20.30 20.69 -8.30
CA GLN A 348 -20.69 19.27 -8.43
C GLN A 348 -21.80 18.85 -7.45
N LEU A 349 -21.82 19.42 -6.25
CA LEU A 349 -22.90 19.21 -5.29
C LEU A 349 -24.21 19.80 -5.82
N ASP A 350 -24.18 20.99 -6.42
CA ASP A 350 -25.35 21.62 -7.03
C ASP A 350 -25.93 20.79 -8.19
N GLU A 351 -25.10 20.36 -9.15
CA GLU A 351 -25.53 19.44 -10.23
C GLU A 351 -26.10 18.12 -9.68
N ALA A 352 -25.47 17.55 -8.64
CA ALA A 352 -25.93 16.32 -8.01
C ALA A 352 -27.25 16.50 -7.24
N ILE A 353 -27.48 17.66 -6.64
CA ILE A 353 -28.74 18.00 -5.95
C ILE A 353 -29.87 18.15 -6.99
N GLU A 354 -29.63 18.85 -8.10
CA GLU A 354 -30.60 19.00 -9.19
C GLU A 354 -30.97 17.65 -9.83
N ALA A 355 -29.98 16.78 -10.06
CA ALA A 355 -30.22 15.42 -10.55
C ALA A 355 -31.03 14.56 -9.56
N LEU A 356 -30.86 14.75 -8.24
CA LEU A 356 -31.68 14.08 -7.23
C LEU A 356 -33.10 14.65 -7.18
N ASP A 357 -33.31 15.94 -7.44
CA ASP A 357 -34.65 16.53 -7.54
C ASP A 357 -35.43 15.98 -8.74
N ALA A 358 -34.82 15.91 -9.92
CA ALA A 358 -35.42 15.24 -11.08
C ALA A 358 -35.75 13.75 -10.79
N ALA A 359 -34.90 13.05 -10.03
CA ALA A 359 -35.18 11.68 -9.59
C ALA A 359 -36.33 11.59 -8.57
N ILE A 360 -36.49 12.59 -7.69
CA ILE A 360 -37.63 12.70 -6.76
C ILE A 360 -38.93 12.97 -7.53
N GLU A 361 -38.91 13.82 -8.54
CA GLU A 361 -40.06 14.10 -9.42
C GLU A 361 -40.52 12.84 -10.15
N TYR A 362 -39.61 12.11 -10.80
CA TYR A 362 -39.92 10.81 -11.42
C TYR A 362 -40.53 9.81 -10.42
N LYS A 363 -40.02 9.76 -9.18
CA LYS A 363 -40.62 8.93 -8.12
C LYS A 363 -42.01 9.44 -7.70
N ASN A 364 -42.24 10.74 -7.64
CA ASN A 364 -43.54 11.32 -7.32
C ASN A 364 -44.60 10.97 -8.38
N GLU A 365 -44.23 11.01 -9.66
CA GLU A 365 -45.10 10.56 -10.75
C GLU A 365 -45.40 9.06 -10.65
N ALA A 366 -44.39 8.22 -10.45
CA ALA A 366 -44.55 6.77 -10.30
C ALA A 366 -45.43 6.40 -9.08
N ILE A 367 -45.28 7.12 -7.96
CA ILE A 367 -46.13 7.02 -6.77
C ILE A 367 -47.58 7.43 -7.11
N THR A 368 -47.76 8.57 -7.79
CA THR A 368 -49.08 9.11 -8.15
C THR A 368 -49.85 8.18 -9.09
N CYS A 369 -49.16 7.59 -10.07
CA CYS A 369 -49.71 6.58 -10.97
C CYS A 369 -50.16 5.32 -10.22
N ARG A 370 -49.31 4.74 -9.35
CA ARG A 370 -49.69 3.58 -8.52
C ARG A 370 -50.84 3.88 -7.57
N GLN A 371 -50.85 5.05 -6.92
CA GLN A 371 -51.98 5.49 -6.09
C GLN A 371 -53.29 5.61 -6.88
N ARG A 372 -53.24 6.05 -8.15
CA ARG A 372 -54.43 6.14 -9.01
C ARG A 372 -55.02 4.75 -9.27
N VAL A 373 -54.19 3.77 -9.61
CA VAL A 373 -54.59 2.37 -9.81
C VAL A 373 -55.18 1.79 -8.52
N LEU A 374 -54.52 2.03 -7.37
CA LEU A 374 -54.98 1.56 -6.06
C LEU A 374 -56.33 2.16 -5.61
N ARG A 375 -56.59 3.43 -5.91
CA ARG A 375 -57.91 4.04 -5.64
C ARG A 375 -59.02 3.39 -6.48
N ALA A 376 -58.74 3.07 -7.74
CA ALA A 376 -59.70 2.38 -8.61
C ALA A 376 -59.97 0.92 -8.17
N SER A 377 -58.94 0.19 -7.73
CA SER A 377 -59.11 -1.18 -7.23
C SER A 377 -59.76 -1.24 -5.84
N ALA A 378 -59.58 -0.22 -4.99
CA ALA A 378 -60.26 -0.13 -3.69
C ALA A 378 -61.79 -0.07 -3.82
N SER A 379 -62.32 0.72 -4.77
CA SER A 379 -63.77 0.74 -5.05
C SER A 379 -64.30 -0.60 -5.58
N LEU A 380 -63.53 -1.26 -6.45
CA LEU A 380 -63.89 -2.60 -6.96
C LEU A 380 -63.92 -3.63 -5.83
N LEU A 381 -62.98 -3.56 -4.86
CA LEU A 381 -62.93 -4.48 -3.74
C LEU A 381 -64.08 -4.30 -2.76
N SER A 382 -64.52 -3.07 -2.46
CA SER A 382 -65.72 -2.85 -1.65
C SER A 382 -66.97 -3.47 -2.31
N GLN A 383 -67.10 -3.34 -3.64
CA GLN A 383 -68.15 -4.01 -4.40
C GLN A 383 -68.00 -5.56 -4.35
N CYS A 384 -66.78 -6.07 -4.40
CA CYS A 384 -66.50 -7.49 -4.28
C CYS A 384 -66.81 -8.06 -2.89
N GLU A 385 -66.53 -7.32 -1.82
CA GLU A 385 -66.92 -7.69 -0.44
C GLU A 385 -68.45 -7.78 -0.31
N MET A 386 -69.20 -6.84 -0.89
CA MET A 386 -70.67 -6.91 -0.93
C MET A 386 -71.16 -8.12 -1.73
N ASN A 387 -70.58 -8.38 -2.90
CA ASN A 387 -70.91 -9.54 -3.73
C ASN A 387 -70.58 -10.87 -3.03
N LEU A 388 -69.46 -10.93 -2.30
CA LEU A 388 -69.05 -12.06 -1.47
C LEU A 388 -70.06 -12.34 -0.36
N MET A 389 -70.43 -11.32 0.40
CA MET A 389 -71.42 -11.45 1.48
C MET A 389 -72.79 -11.87 0.94
N ALA A 390 -73.23 -11.29 -0.18
CA ALA A 390 -74.45 -11.71 -0.87
C ALA A 390 -74.36 -13.19 -1.29
N LYS A 391 -73.29 -13.59 -1.98
CA LYS A 391 -73.14 -14.97 -2.48
C LYS A 391 -73.04 -16.00 -1.35
N LEU A 392 -72.35 -15.69 -0.25
CA LEU A 392 -72.30 -16.52 0.95
C LEU A 392 -73.69 -16.70 1.60
N SER A 393 -74.55 -15.67 1.56
CA SER A 393 -75.92 -15.75 2.11
C SER A 393 -76.87 -16.67 1.33
N TYR A 394 -76.57 -16.94 0.05
CA TYR A 394 -77.34 -17.86 -0.80
C TYR A 394 -76.90 -19.33 -0.71
N LEU A 395 -75.83 -19.65 0.03
CA LEU A 395 -75.33 -21.01 0.17
C LEU A 395 -76.14 -21.83 1.19
N SER A 396 -76.38 -23.11 0.89
CA SER A 396 -76.95 -24.03 1.89
C SER A 396 -75.96 -24.33 3.02
N SER A 397 -76.48 -24.67 4.20
CA SER A 397 -75.66 -25.08 5.36
C SER A 397 -74.67 -26.21 5.05
N SER A 398 -75.00 -27.10 4.12
CA SER A 398 -74.12 -28.18 3.63
C SER A 398 -72.98 -27.65 2.75
N GLU A 399 -73.26 -26.73 1.83
CA GLU A 399 -72.26 -26.14 0.94
C GLU A 399 -71.28 -25.26 1.74
N THR A 400 -71.78 -24.42 2.65
CA THR A 400 -70.93 -23.59 3.52
C THR A 400 -70.01 -24.45 4.40
N ARG A 401 -70.50 -25.57 4.96
CA ARG A 401 -69.68 -26.51 5.73
C ARG A 401 -68.60 -27.17 4.87
N ALA A 402 -68.95 -27.62 3.67
CA ALA A 402 -67.98 -28.26 2.77
C ALA A 402 -66.92 -27.27 2.25
N LEU A 403 -67.29 -26.02 1.97
CA LEU A 403 -66.37 -24.93 1.66
C LEU A 403 -65.43 -24.62 2.84
N LEU A 404 -65.97 -24.54 4.05
CA LEU A 404 -65.16 -24.32 5.27
C LEU A 404 -64.12 -25.43 5.44
N CYS A 405 -64.49 -26.71 5.27
CA CYS A 405 -63.54 -27.82 5.30
C CYS A 405 -62.46 -27.67 4.21
N LYS A 406 -62.85 -27.42 2.95
CA LYS A 406 -61.89 -27.27 1.83
C LYS A 406 -60.89 -26.11 2.06
N TYR A 407 -61.29 -25.01 2.70
CA TYR A 407 -60.38 -23.92 3.07
C TYR A 407 -59.58 -24.23 4.33
N PHE A 408 -60.15 -24.91 5.32
CA PHE A 408 -59.42 -25.36 6.50
C PHE A 408 -58.29 -26.33 6.12
N ASP A 409 -58.57 -27.32 5.27
CA ASP A 409 -57.58 -28.25 4.72
C ASP A 409 -56.47 -27.49 3.97
N LYS A 410 -56.82 -26.50 3.13
CA LYS A 410 -55.81 -25.67 2.46
C LYS A 410 -54.99 -24.83 3.45
N VAL A 411 -55.56 -24.35 4.54
CA VAL A 411 -54.82 -23.67 5.62
C VAL A 411 -53.87 -24.64 6.32
N VAL A 412 -54.27 -25.89 6.58
CA VAL A 412 -53.39 -26.94 7.14
C VAL A 412 -52.21 -27.20 6.19
N THR A 413 -52.46 -27.45 4.90
CA THR A 413 -51.39 -27.66 3.92
C THR A 413 -50.45 -26.44 3.82
N LEU A 414 -50.98 -25.21 3.80
CA LEU A 414 -50.16 -23.99 3.80
C LEU A 414 -49.31 -23.85 5.08
N ARG A 415 -49.79 -24.33 6.24
CA ARG A 415 -49.01 -24.35 7.49
C ARG A 415 -47.91 -25.40 7.47
N GLU A 416 -48.16 -26.56 6.85
CA GLU A 416 -47.14 -27.60 6.63
C GLU A 416 -46.06 -27.12 5.66
N GLU A 417 -46.45 -26.54 4.52
CA GLU A 417 -45.56 -25.89 3.55
C GLU A 417 -44.72 -24.77 4.21
N GLN A 418 -45.35 -23.89 5.00
CA GLN A 418 -44.67 -22.84 5.76
C GLN A 418 -43.65 -23.43 6.75
N HIS A 419 -44.00 -24.50 7.46
CA HIS A 419 -43.10 -25.13 8.43
C HIS A 419 -41.89 -25.79 7.74
N GLN A 420 -42.12 -26.48 6.61
CA GLN A 420 -41.04 -27.05 5.79
C GLN A 420 -40.09 -25.96 5.27
N GLN A 421 -40.62 -24.83 4.78
CA GLN A 421 -39.82 -23.68 4.38
C GLN A 421 -39.02 -23.12 5.56
N GLN A 422 -39.63 -22.96 6.74
CA GLN A 422 -38.93 -22.47 7.93
C GLN A 422 -37.75 -23.37 8.34
N ILE A 423 -37.90 -24.69 8.23
CA ILE A 423 -36.80 -25.65 8.47
C ILE A 423 -35.68 -25.43 7.44
N ALA A 424 -36.01 -25.39 6.15
CA ALA A 424 -35.03 -25.16 5.09
C ALA A 424 -34.30 -23.80 5.20
N PHE A 425 -34.99 -22.74 5.64
CA PHE A 425 -34.36 -21.45 5.97
C PHE A 425 -33.39 -21.59 7.15
N SER A 426 -33.79 -22.30 8.22
CA SER A 426 -32.92 -22.53 9.38
C SER A 426 -31.67 -23.35 9.01
N GLU A 427 -31.79 -24.30 8.10
CA GLU A 427 -30.65 -25.07 7.55
C GLU A 427 -29.70 -24.18 6.75
N LEU A 428 -30.22 -23.28 5.91
CA LEU A 428 -29.41 -22.31 5.16
C LEU A 428 -28.74 -21.27 6.08
N GLU A 429 -29.41 -20.85 7.16
CA GLU A 429 -28.83 -19.99 8.19
C GLU A 429 -27.66 -20.68 8.91
N MET A 430 -27.81 -21.96 9.30
CA MET A 430 -26.70 -22.75 9.87
C MET A 430 -25.52 -22.89 8.88
N GLN A 431 -25.80 -23.19 7.60
CA GLN A 431 -24.75 -23.26 6.57
C GLN A 431 -24.04 -21.90 6.39
N LEU A 432 -24.77 -20.79 6.42
CA LEU A 432 -24.20 -19.44 6.35
C LEU A 432 -23.29 -19.15 7.55
N GLU A 433 -23.70 -19.53 8.77
CA GLU A 433 -22.85 -19.43 9.96
C GLU A 433 -21.58 -20.27 9.84
N GLU A 434 -21.66 -21.50 9.32
CA GLU A 434 -20.49 -22.36 9.10
C GLU A 434 -19.52 -21.75 8.10
N GLN A 435 -20.01 -21.19 6.98
CA GLN A 435 -19.17 -20.47 6.02
C GLN A 435 -18.53 -19.22 6.64
N GLN A 436 -19.27 -18.44 7.43
CA GLN A 436 -18.72 -17.29 8.14
C GLN A 436 -17.62 -17.68 9.13
N ARG A 437 -17.78 -18.80 9.86
CA ARG A 437 -16.76 -19.35 10.76
C ARG A 437 -15.51 -19.79 9.99
N LEU A 438 -15.68 -20.40 8.80
CA LEU A 438 -14.56 -20.80 7.93
C LEU A 438 -13.80 -19.59 7.37
N VAL A 439 -14.50 -18.58 6.84
CA VAL A 439 -13.90 -17.32 6.37
C VAL A 439 -13.06 -16.68 7.48
N TYR A 440 -13.64 -16.53 8.67
CA TYR A 440 -12.96 -15.98 9.84
C TYR A 440 -11.71 -16.80 10.23
N TRP A 441 -11.78 -18.14 10.22
CA TRP A 441 -10.61 -18.99 10.49
C TRP A 441 -9.50 -18.82 9.45
N LEU A 442 -9.86 -18.70 8.16
CA LEU A 442 -8.91 -18.43 7.07
C LEU A 442 -8.26 -17.04 7.20
N GLU A 443 -9.01 -16.02 7.60
CA GLU A 443 -8.48 -14.69 7.93
C GLU A 443 -7.43 -14.78 9.06
N VAL A 444 -7.74 -15.50 10.16
CA VAL A 444 -6.80 -15.72 11.27
C VAL A 444 -5.53 -16.42 10.79
N ALA A 445 -5.68 -17.47 9.98
CA ALA A 445 -4.56 -18.24 9.45
C ALA A 445 -3.66 -17.39 8.52
N LEU A 446 -4.27 -16.59 7.64
CA LEU A 446 -3.57 -15.66 6.76
C LEU A 446 -2.79 -14.60 7.55
N GLU A 447 -3.40 -14.00 8.58
CA GLU A 447 -2.72 -13.01 9.42
C GLU A 447 -1.52 -13.59 10.18
N ARG A 448 -1.67 -14.81 10.74
CA ARG A 448 -0.58 -15.52 11.40
C ARG A 448 0.56 -15.83 10.41
N GLN A 449 0.25 -16.34 9.23
CA GLN A 449 1.25 -16.63 8.19
C GLN A 449 1.99 -15.35 7.76
N ARG A 450 1.27 -14.23 7.60
CA ARG A 450 1.88 -12.94 7.29
C ARG A 450 2.88 -12.48 8.37
N LEU A 451 2.53 -12.63 9.65
CA LEU A 451 3.42 -12.26 10.76
C LEU A 451 4.63 -13.20 10.87
N GLU A 452 4.49 -14.46 10.49
CA GLU A 452 5.59 -15.43 10.47
C GLU A 452 6.57 -15.18 9.31
N MET A 453 6.07 -14.92 8.10
CA MET A 453 6.91 -14.52 6.96
C MET A 453 7.69 -13.22 7.25
N ASP A 454 7.08 -12.28 7.97
CA ASP A 454 7.71 -11.02 8.41
C ASP A 454 8.87 -11.27 9.40
N ARG A 455 8.79 -12.30 10.26
CA ARG A 455 9.90 -12.73 11.13
C ARG A 455 11.02 -13.35 10.33
N GLN A 456 10.71 -14.27 9.42
CA GLN A 456 11.69 -14.96 8.59
C GLN A 456 12.48 -13.95 7.73
N LEU A 457 11.79 -12.97 7.14
CA LEU A 457 12.43 -11.86 6.42
C LEU A 457 13.34 -11.02 7.34
N THR A 458 12.88 -10.71 8.56
CA THR A 458 13.68 -9.94 9.53
C THR A 458 14.94 -10.70 9.96
N LEU A 459 14.86 -12.03 10.11
CA LEU A 459 16.02 -12.90 10.41
C LEU A 459 17.02 -12.93 9.24
N GLN A 460 16.55 -13.12 8.00
CA GLN A 460 17.41 -13.09 6.81
C GLN A 460 18.10 -11.72 6.63
N GLN A 461 17.40 -10.62 6.93
CA GLN A 461 18.00 -9.29 6.96
C GLN A 461 19.08 -9.17 8.04
N LYS A 462 18.87 -9.77 9.21
CA LYS A 462 19.86 -9.80 10.31
C LYS A 462 21.11 -10.59 9.94
N GLU A 463 20.95 -11.75 9.29
CA GLU A 463 22.07 -12.55 8.76
C GLU A 463 22.83 -11.83 7.65
N HIS A 464 22.12 -11.18 6.72
CA HIS A 464 22.75 -10.34 5.69
C HIS A 464 23.56 -9.19 6.32
N GLU A 465 23.01 -8.55 7.34
CA GLU A 465 23.66 -7.44 8.04
C GLU A 465 24.95 -7.87 8.77
N GLN A 466 24.96 -9.05 9.38
CA GLN A 466 26.16 -9.64 9.98
C GLN A 466 27.25 -9.92 8.93
N ASN A 467 26.86 -10.41 7.74
CA ASN A 467 27.80 -10.59 6.63
C ASN A 467 28.37 -9.25 6.13
N VAL A 468 27.55 -8.19 6.07
CA VAL A 468 28.02 -6.83 5.73
C VAL A 468 28.98 -6.28 6.79
N GLN A 469 28.72 -6.52 8.08
CA GLN A 469 29.64 -6.14 9.17
C GLN A 469 31.01 -6.81 9.01
N LEU A 470 31.04 -8.11 8.68
CA LEU A 470 32.30 -8.84 8.42
C LEU A 470 33.05 -8.25 7.20
N LEU A 471 32.36 -7.96 6.10
CA LEU A 471 32.97 -7.36 4.91
C LEU A 471 33.52 -5.94 5.17
N LEU A 472 32.82 -5.13 5.98
CA LEU A 472 33.30 -3.80 6.38
C LEU A 472 34.51 -3.89 7.31
N GLN A 473 34.57 -4.91 8.17
CA GLN A 473 35.74 -5.17 9.01
C GLN A 473 36.96 -5.54 8.13
N GLN A 474 36.82 -6.54 7.25
CA GLN A 474 37.86 -6.94 6.30
C GLN A 474 38.35 -5.76 5.44
N GLY A 475 37.42 -4.95 4.90
CA GLY A 475 37.76 -3.77 4.12
C GLY A 475 38.56 -2.73 4.90
N ARG A 476 38.22 -2.52 6.18
CA ARG A 476 38.93 -1.61 7.08
C ARG A 476 40.35 -2.12 7.40
N ASP A 477 40.48 -3.41 7.66
CA ASP A 477 41.75 -4.03 8.03
C ASP A 477 42.71 -4.04 6.82
N HIS A 478 42.23 -4.41 5.63
CA HIS A 478 43.02 -4.34 4.39
C HIS A 478 43.48 -2.91 4.03
N LEU A 479 42.64 -1.89 4.24
CA LEU A 479 43.02 -0.49 4.03
C LEU A 479 44.02 0.01 5.08
N GLY A 480 43.88 -0.42 6.34
CA GLY A 480 44.77 -0.03 7.44
C GLY A 480 46.16 -0.67 7.37
N GLU A 481 46.21 -2.00 7.25
CA GLU A 481 47.45 -2.77 7.23
C GLU A 481 48.21 -2.59 5.92
N GLY A 482 47.52 -2.63 4.77
CA GLY A 482 48.15 -2.47 3.46
C GLY A 482 48.88 -1.12 3.29
N LEU A 483 48.31 -0.03 3.82
CA LEU A 483 48.98 1.28 3.85
C LEU A 483 50.15 1.32 4.84
N ALA A 484 50.01 0.71 6.02
CA ALA A 484 51.06 0.68 7.03
C ALA A 484 52.28 -0.12 6.56
N ASP A 485 52.08 -1.29 5.96
CA ASP A 485 53.16 -2.16 5.51
C ASP A 485 53.81 -1.66 4.21
N SER A 486 53.03 -1.10 3.29
CA SER A 486 53.59 -0.39 2.13
C SER A 486 54.46 0.79 2.57
N LYS A 487 53.99 1.60 3.53
CA LYS A 487 54.78 2.71 4.09
C LYS A 487 56.08 2.23 4.75
N ARG A 488 56.02 1.17 5.58
CA ARG A 488 57.22 0.55 6.20
C ARG A 488 58.22 0.06 5.15
N GLN A 489 57.74 -0.55 4.06
CA GLN A 489 58.59 -1.00 2.95
C GLN A 489 59.29 0.16 2.24
N TYR A 490 58.60 1.27 1.98
CA TYR A 490 59.20 2.47 1.41
C TYR A 490 60.21 3.12 2.36
N GLU A 491 59.89 3.23 3.66
CA GLU A 491 60.82 3.75 4.68
C GLU A 491 62.11 2.90 4.77
N ALA A 492 61.98 1.57 4.77
CA ALA A 492 63.13 0.67 4.74
C ALA A 492 63.96 0.80 3.44
N ARG A 493 63.30 1.00 2.29
CA ARG A 493 63.99 1.22 1.00
C ARG A 493 64.73 2.55 0.97
N ILE A 494 64.15 3.62 1.50
CA ILE A 494 64.78 4.94 1.63
C ILE A 494 66.03 4.81 2.51
N GLN A 495 65.93 4.19 3.69
CA GLN A 495 67.08 3.99 4.59
C GLN A 495 68.21 3.15 3.95
N ALA A 496 67.87 2.19 3.09
CA ALA A 496 68.88 1.42 2.34
C ALA A 496 69.61 2.31 1.31
N LEU A 497 68.87 3.14 0.57
CA LEU A 497 69.41 4.09 -0.40
C LEU A 497 70.23 5.21 0.27
N GLU A 498 69.81 5.70 1.44
CA GLU A 498 70.59 6.66 2.25
C GLU A 498 71.92 6.05 2.71
N LYS A 499 71.94 4.78 3.11
CA LYS A 499 73.18 4.05 3.44
C LYS A 499 74.06 3.83 2.21
N GLU A 500 73.49 3.59 1.03
CA GLU A 500 74.23 3.52 -0.24
C GLU A 500 74.82 4.87 -0.62
N LEU A 501 74.03 5.93 -0.55
CA LEU A 501 74.48 7.30 -0.79
C LEU A 501 75.61 7.69 0.18
N GLY A 502 75.47 7.36 1.47
CA GLY A 502 76.52 7.57 2.48
C GLY A 502 77.82 6.83 2.14
N ARG A 503 77.75 5.57 1.69
CA ARG A 503 78.92 4.82 1.20
C ARG A 503 79.53 5.49 -0.04
N HIS A 504 78.72 5.87 -1.02
CA HIS A 504 79.21 6.55 -2.22
C HIS A 504 79.85 7.91 -1.90
N MET A 505 79.26 8.70 -1.00
CA MET A 505 79.82 9.96 -0.51
C MET A 505 81.15 9.76 0.20
N TRP A 506 81.26 8.77 1.08
CA TRP A 506 82.49 8.45 1.80
C TRP A 506 83.61 8.04 0.83
N ILE A 507 83.31 7.14 -0.13
CA ILE A 507 84.26 6.75 -1.20
C ILE A 507 84.66 7.97 -2.04
N ASN A 508 83.72 8.84 -2.39
CA ASN A 508 83.99 10.07 -3.15
C ASN A 508 84.89 11.03 -2.36
N GLN A 509 84.72 11.11 -1.03
CA GLN A 509 85.55 11.93 -0.14
C GLN A 509 86.95 11.34 0.04
N GLU A 510 87.10 10.02 0.15
CA GLU A 510 88.41 9.34 0.15
C GLU A 510 89.14 9.53 -1.19
N LEU A 511 88.43 9.40 -2.32
CA LEU A 511 88.97 9.68 -3.65
C LEU A 511 89.40 11.16 -3.78
N LYS A 512 88.60 12.11 -3.28
CA LYS A 512 88.98 13.54 -3.23
C LYS A 512 90.21 13.78 -2.35
N GLN A 513 90.33 13.12 -1.20
CA GLN A 513 91.52 13.19 -0.35
C GLN A 513 92.76 12.64 -1.09
N LYS A 514 92.65 11.48 -1.74
CA LYS A 514 93.75 10.89 -2.52
C LYS A 514 94.14 11.75 -3.73
N LEU A 515 93.18 12.36 -4.42
CA LEU A 515 93.43 13.35 -5.47
C LEU A 515 94.11 14.63 -4.92
N SER A 516 93.73 15.09 -3.73
CA SER A 516 94.39 16.24 -3.09
C SER A 516 95.82 15.93 -2.63
N ALA A 517 96.06 14.71 -2.12
CA ALA A 517 97.39 14.25 -1.71
C ALA A 517 98.32 14.02 -2.91
N GLY A 518 97.78 13.52 -4.03
CA GLY A 518 98.50 13.40 -5.31
C GLY A 518 99.02 14.73 -5.85
N ASN A 519 98.33 15.84 -5.56
CA ASN A 519 98.78 17.19 -5.95
C ASN A 519 99.89 17.76 -5.04
N THR A 520 100.25 17.09 -3.94
CA THR A 520 101.35 17.51 -3.03
C THR A 520 102.65 16.71 -3.16
N ALA A 521 102.68 15.65 -3.99
CA ALA A 521 103.85 14.80 -4.19
C ALA A 521 104.29 14.77 -5.67
N GLY A 522 104.83 15.89 -6.15
CA GLY A 522 105.07 16.10 -7.58
C GLY A 522 106.29 16.94 -7.94
N GLN A 523 107.49 16.61 -7.45
CA GLN A 523 108.74 17.06 -8.06
C GLN A 523 109.83 15.98 -8.09
N SER A 524 110.41 15.80 -9.29
CA SER A 524 111.62 15.04 -9.64
C SER A 524 111.51 13.52 -9.87
N ARG A 525 111.53 13.16 -11.17
CA ARG A 525 112.20 12.02 -11.86
C ARG A 525 112.15 10.61 -11.22
N GLY A 526 111.72 9.53 -11.88
CA GLY A 526 111.35 9.32 -13.28
C GLY A 526 112.25 8.26 -13.95
N CYS A 527 111.68 7.12 -14.34
CA CYS A 527 112.26 6.19 -15.31
C CYS A 527 111.17 5.33 -15.99
N GLU A 528 111.36 5.05 -17.27
CA GLU A 528 110.59 4.08 -18.06
C GLU A 528 111.08 2.62 -17.74
N ARG A 529 110.54 1.49 -18.20
CA ARG A 529 109.67 1.16 -19.36
C ARG A 529 109.17 -0.31 -19.25
N ARG A 530 107.95 -0.58 -19.75
CA ARG A 530 107.45 -1.84 -20.40
C ARG A 530 107.59 -3.24 -19.72
N SER A 531 106.39 -3.78 -19.40
CA SER A 531 105.73 -4.93 -20.08
C SER A 531 106.11 -6.40 -19.77
N HIS A 532 105.07 -7.24 -19.91
CA HIS A 532 105.00 -8.72 -19.91
C HIS A 532 104.98 -9.46 -18.56
N CYS A 533 103.81 -10.00 -18.24
CA CYS A 533 103.62 -11.10 -17.29
C CYS A 533 103.04 -12.30 -18.05
N LEU A 534 103.65 -13.48 -17.91
CA LEU A 534 103.15 -14.75 -18.44
C LEU A 534 103.56 -15.92 -17.54
N GLU A 535 102.57 -16.79 -17.29
CA GLU A 535 102.62 -18.23 -16.97
C GLU A 535 103.15 -18.83 -15.63
N ASN A 536 102.27 -19.67 -15.04
CA ASN A 536 102.52 -20.99 -14.37
C ASN A 536 103.33 -21.04 -13.04
N ARG A 537 103.15 -21.97 -12.06
CA ARG A 537 102.16 -23.04 -11.70
C ARG A 537 102.59 -23.68 -10.33
N GLN A 538 101.88 -24.55 -9.58
CA GLN A 538 100.51 -25.10 -9.60
C GLN A 538 100.10 -25.67 -8.21
N GLY A 539 98.84 -25.48 -7.79
CA GLY A 539 98.04 -26.52 -7.11
C GLY A 539 97.80 -26.38 -5.59
N LEU A 540 96.67 -26.81 -5.02
CA LEU A 540 95.47 -27.47 -5.61
C LEU A 540 94.25 -27.30 -4.66
N GLY A 541 93.00 -27.30 -5.18
CA GLY A 541 91.79 -27.60 -4.38
C GLY A 541 90.53 -26.74 -4.60
N ASN A 542 89.66 -27.17 -5.54
CA ASN A 542 88.17 -27.20 -5.53
C ASN A 542 87.38 -25.97 -5.00
N GLU A 543 86.41 -25.35 -5.69
CA GLU A 543 85.36 -25.81 -6.63
C GLU A 543 84.98 -24.66 -7.61
N ASP A 544 84.48 -24.98 -8.81
CA ASP A 544 84.11 -24.01 -9.86
C ASP A 544 82.69 -23.40 -9.73
N GLY A 545 82.50 -22.23 -10.35
CA GLY A 545 81.20 -21.52 -10.48
C GLY A 545 80.31 -22.03 -11.65
N PRO A 546 79.53 -21.19 -12.38
CA PRO A 546 79.75 -19.75 -12.60
C PRO A 546 78.45 -18.87 -12.66
N HIS A 547 78.56 -17.75 -13.37
CA HIS A 547 77.70 -16.56 -13.39
C HIS A 547 76.26 -16.66 -13.94
N VAL A 548 75.47 -15.67 -13.50
CA VAL A 548 74.16 -15.22 -13.99
C VAL A 548 74.20 -14.62 -15.40
N ALA A 549 73.29 -15.05 -16.30
CA ALA A 549 72.53 -14.16 -17.19
C ALA A 549 71.28 -14.86 -17.82
N ALA A 550 70.12 -14.20 -17.70
CA ALA A 550 68.91 -14.30 -18.54
C ALA A 550 68.27 -15.66 -18.89
N GLN A 551 67.05 -15.90 -18.39
CA GLN A 551 65.83 -16.08 -19.22
C GLN A 551 64.54 -16.21 -18.36
N GLU A 552 63.44 -15.58 -18.80
CA GLU A 552 62.07 -16.04 -18.47
C GLU A 552 61.83 -17.40 -19.15
N PRO A 553 60.99 -18.30 -18.59
CA PRO A 553 59.61 -18.35 -19.10
C PRO A 553 58.51 -18.89 -18.15
N LEU A 554 57.27 -18.64 -18.58
CA LEU A 554 56.04 -19.45 -18.47
C LEU A 554 55.75 -20.29 -17.20
N TRP A 555 54.62 -19.97 -16.58
CA TRP A 555 53.80 -20.94 -15.84
C TRP A 555 53.26 -22.05 -16.77
N PRO A 556 53.31 -23.33 -16.34
CA PRO A 556 52.43 -24.38 -16.86
C PRO A 556 51.20 -24.54 -15.96
N SER A 557 50.01 -24.48 -16.56
CA SER A 557 48.81 -25.10 -15.97
C SER A 557 48.64 -26.50 -16.53
N SER A 558 48.11 -27.40 -15.69
CA SER A 558 47.17 -28.50 -16.01
C SER A 558 47.66 -29.93 -15.74
N LEU A 559 46.86 -30.65 -14.93
CA LEU A 559 46.35 -32.02 -15.15
C LEU A 559 47.38 -33.19 -15.25
N LEU A 560 47.09 -34.44 -14.87
CA LEU A 560 46.00 -35.09 -14.12
C LEU A 560 46.39 -36.58 -14.00
N GLU A 561 46.27 -37.20 -12.81
CA GLU A 561 45.95 -38.63 -12.58
C GLU A 561 46.15 -38.95 -11.08
N GLY A 562 45.40 -39.85 -10.43
CA GLY A 562 44.23 -40.61 -10.87
C GLY A 562 43.49 -41.19 -9.65
N ALA A 563 42.15 -41.32 -9.73
CA ALA A 563 41.31 -41.84 -8.65
C ALA A 563 41.19 -43.38 -8.69
N PRO A 564 40.58 -43.99 -7.66
CA PRO A 564 39.26 -44.60 -7.90
C PRO A 564 38.24 -44.15 -6.84
N ARG A 565 37.10 -43.53 -7.17
CA ARG A 565 35.93 -44.02 -7.94
C ARG A 565 35.16 -45.17 -7.27
N VAL A 566 34.01 -44.84 -6.66
CA VAL A 566 32.72 -45.45 -7.01
C VAL A 566 31.74 -44.31 -7.32
N TRP A 567 30.89 -44.54 -8.33
CA TRP A 567 30.00 -43.62 -9.05
C TRP A 567 28.56 -44.20 -8.94
N ASP A 568 27.44 -43.60 -9.34
CA ASP A 568 26.95 -42.25 -9.72
C ASP A 568 25.42 -42.47 -9.91
N GLU A 569 24.70 -41.61 -10.64
CA GLU A 569 23.29 -41.73 -11.07
C GLU A 569 22.24 -41.30 -10.00
N SER A 570 21.39 -40.31 -10.23
CA SER A 570 21.22 -39.45 -11.41
C SER A 570 20.82 -38.01 -11.07
N ARG A 571 21.38 -37.07 -11.83
CA ARG A 571 20.79 -35.74 -12.03
C ARG A 571 19.69 -35.86 -13.09
N ASP A 572 18.45 -35.65 -12.68
CA ASP A 572 17.34 -35.30 -13.57
C ASP A 572 16.31 -34.46 -12.80
N LEU A 573 15.34 -33.86 -13.51
CA LEU A 573 14.31 -32.95 -12.99
C LEU A 573 14.70 -31.46 -12.82
N VAL A 574 15.38 -30.89 -13.81
CA VAL A 574 15.04 -29.52 -14.24
C VAL A 574 13.90 -29.63 -15.26
N HIS A 575 12.65 -29.71 -14.79
CA HIS A 575 11.40 -29.30 -15.45
C HIS A 575 10.18 -29.85 -14.69
N ALA A 576 9.43 -28.98 -14.03
CA ALA A 576 8.07 -29.23 -13.57
C ALA A 576 7.22 -27.96 -13.81
N PRO A 577 5.97 -28.07 -14.28
CA PRO A 577 5.20 -26.90 -14.73
C PRO A 577 4.66 -26.08 -13.56
N LEU A 578 4.68 -24.75 -13.73
CA LEU A 578 3.98 -23.82 -12.83
C LEU A 578 2.45 -24.05 -12.90
N PRO A 579 1.71 -23.86 -11.79
CA PRO A 579 0.26 -24.03 -11.78
C PRO A 579 -0.45 -23.03 -12.71
N LEU A 580 -1.47 -23.52 -13.42
CA LEU A 580 -2.17 -22.81 -14.52
C LEU A 580 -2.99 -21.57 -14.13
N THR A 581 -2.92 -21.11 -12.88
CA THR A 581 -3.72 -19.97 -12.38
C THR A 581 -3.06 -18.60 -12.56
N TRP A 582 -1.83 -18.53 -13.10
CA TRP A 582 -1.04 -17.29 -13.23
C TRP A 582 -0.88 -16.79 -14.68
N LYS A 583 -1.95 -16.86 -15.50
CA LYS A 583 -2.03 -16.08 -16.74
C LYS A 583 -2.54 -14.67 -16.47
N ARG A 584 -1.64 -13.72 -16.24
CA ARG A 584 -1.85 -12.31 -16.62
C ARG A 584 -1.00 -12.01 -17.85
N SER A 585 -1.66 -11.78 -18.98
CA SER A 585 -1.00 -11.33 -20.21
C SER A 585 -0.69 -9.85 -20.13
N SER A 586 0.56 -9.45 -20.34
CA SER A 586 0.93 -8.05 -20.61
C SER A 586 2.26 -7.97 -21.36
N LEU A 587 2.18 -7.69 -22.67
CA LEU A 587 3.16 -7.02 -23.55
C LEU A 587 2.28 -6.37 -24.64
N CYS A 588 2.23 -5.04 -24.81
CA CYS A 588 3.24 -4.18 -25.45
C CYS A 588 3.49 -4.55 -26.93
N SER A 589 3.61 -3.62 -27.89
CA SER A 589 3.31 -2.18 -27.98
C SER A 589 3.43 -1.78 -29.48
N GLU A 590 3.11 -0.52 -29.80
CA GLU A 590 3.55 0.28 -30.98
C GLU A 590 2.55 0.53 -32.13
N GLN A 591 2.38 1.84 -32.38
CA GLN A 591 2.26 2.53 -33.67
C GLN A 591 0.99 2.40 -34.55
N GLY A 592 0.29 3.54 -34.68
CA GLY A 592 -0.02 4.09 -36.02
C GLY A 592 -1.46 4.54 -36.28
N SER A 593 -1.63 5.84 -36.59
CA SER A 593 -2.73 6.47 -37.37
C SER A 593 -4.19 6.09 -37.05
N SER A 594 -5.02 6.99 -36.52
CA SER A 594 -5.68 8.10 -37.25
C SER A 594 -6.68 7.64 -38.31
N GLU A 595 -7.99 7.68 -37.99
CA GLU A 595 -9.07 8.19 -38.86
C GLU A 595 -10.45 8.18 -38.17
N GLU A 596 -10.93 9.37 -37.78
CA GLU A 596 -12.32 9.80 -37.99
C GLU A 596 -12.37 10.56 -39.35
N PRO A 597 -13.52 10.96 -39.97
CA PRO A 597 -14.90 10.96 -39.46
C PRO A 597 -16.01 10.53 -40.49
N ARG A 598 -17.28 10.50 -40.05
CA ARG A 598 -18.43 11.32 -40.55
C ARG A 598 -19.79 10.62 -40.55
N ALA A 599 -20.80 11.42 -40.20
CA ALA A 599 -22.23 11.17 -40.41
C ALA A 599 -22.76 11.86 -41.71
N ARG A 600 -24.06 11.64 -42.00
CA ARG A 600 -24.98 12.24 -43.03
C ARG A 600 -25.52 11.21 -44.04
N GLU A 601 -26.76 11.26 -44.52
CA GLU A 601 -28.00 12.00 -44.16
C GLU A 601 -29.19 11.37 -44.92
N THR A 602 -30.45 11.62 -44.49
CA THR A 602 -31.73 11.46 -45.26
C THR A 602 -32.13 10.03 -45.71
N THR A 603 -33.41 9.62 -45.76
CA THR A 603 -34.62 10.34 -46.22
C THR A 603 -35.93 9.72 -45.65
N GLU A 604 -37.00 10.51 -45.47
CA GLU A 604 -38.41 10.09 -45.27
C GLU A 604 -39.32 10.76 -46.35
N PRO A 605 -40.65 10.56 -46.38
CA PRO A 605 -41.48 9.35 -46.52
C PRO A 605 -42.37 9.45 -47.80
N PRO A 606 -43.47 8.67 -47.98
CA PRO A 606 -44.80 9.26 -47.68
C PRO A 606 -45.97 8.30 -47.30
N VAL A 607 -46.82 8.79 -46.36
CA VAL A 607 -48.30 8.75 -46.32
C VAL A 607 -49.09 7.43 -46.57
N GLY A 608 -49.52 6.80 -45.46
CA GLY A 608 -50.95 6.77 -45.05
C GLY A 608 -51.90 5.61 -45.46
N ARG A 609 -52.35 4.81 -44.46
CA ARG A 609 -53.78 4.48 -44.19
C ARG A 609 -54.00 3.59 -42.94
N VAL A 610 -54.95 4.01 -42.09
CA VAL A 610 -55.99 3.23 -41.37
C VAL A 610 -55.60 2.04 -40.46
N LEU A 611 -55.95 2.21 -39.17
CA LEU A 611 -56.08 1.26 -38.05
C LEU A 611 -57.03 0.06 -38.35
N PRO A 612 -56.87 -1.14 -37.73
CA PRO A 612 -57.30 -1.29 -36.32
C PRO A 612 -56.51 -2.25 -35.40
N MET A 613 -56.46 -1.84 -34.13
CA MET A 613 -56.71 -2.62 -32.90
C MET A 613 -56.46 -4.14 -32.93
N GLY A 614 -55.42 -4.58 -32.20
CA GLY A 614 -55.21 -5.97 -31.83
C GLY A 614 -54.45 -6.07 -30.51
N GLU A 615 -54.98 -6.83 -29.55
CA GLU A 615 -54.32 -7.12 -28.27
C GLU A 615 -53.08 -8.00 -28.51
N VAL A 616 -51.92 -7.61 -27.98
CA VAL A 616 -50.72 -8.46 -27.97
C VAL A 616 -50.31 -8.73 -26.52
N SER A 617 -50.93 -9.77 -25.96
CA SER A 617 -50.46 -10.44 -24.75
C SER A 617 -49.16 -11.19 -25.06
N LEU A 618 -48.02 -10.63 -24.65
CA LEU A 618 -46.72 -11.33 -24.74
C LEU A 618 -46.69 -12.48 -23.73
N SER A 619 -46.78 -13.73 -24.19
CA SER A 619 -46.58 -14.89 -23.32
C SER A 619 -45.09 -15.15 -23.09
N TRP A 620 -44.67 -15.06 -21.82
CA TRP A 620 -43.32 -15.42 -21.40
C TRP A 620 -43.26 -16.92 -21.15
N ASN A 621 -42.85 -17.68 -22.16
CA ASN A 621 -42.64 -19.12 -22.05
C ASN A 621 -41.33 -19.42 -21.31
N PHE A 622 -41.40 -19.84 -20.05
CA PHE A 622 -40.28 -20.50 -19.38
C PHE A 622 -40.16 -21.96 -19.83
N GLY A 623 -39.00 -22.34 -20.36
CA GLY A 623 -38.66 -23.73 -20.65
C GLY A 623 -38.45 -24.56 -19.37
N PRO A 624 -38.61 -25.90 -19.43
CA PRO A 624 -38.51 -26.75 -18.24
C PRO A 624 -37.07 -26.89 -17.72
N LEU A 625 -36.86 -26.64 -16.42
CA LEU A 625 -35.60 -26.97 -15.75
C LEU A 625 -35.38 -28.49 -15.67
N PRO A 626 -34.12 -28.97 -15.75
CA PRO A 626 -33.79 -30.38 -15.56
C PRO A 626 -33.90 -30.82 -14.10
N LYS A 627 -34.40 -32.04 -13.88
CA LYS A 627 -34.49 -32.67 -12.54
C LYS A 627 -33.11 -33.09 -12.02
N PRO A 628 -32.84 -32.99 -10.71
CA PRO A 628 -31.60 -33.52 -10.13
C PRO A 628 -31.61 -35.06 -10.16
N ARG A 629 -30.58 -35.66 -10.75
CA ARG A 629 -30.36 -37.12 -10.76
C ARG A 629 -29.66 -37.54 -9.47
N TRP A 630 -30.34 -38.31 -8.62
CA TRP A 630 -29.68 -39.02 -7.51
C TRP A 630 -28.83 -40.17 -8.06
N GLU A 631 -27.58 -40.29 -7.60
CA GLU A 631 -26.72 -41.46 -7.78
C GLU A 631 -26.05 -41.82 -6.43
N PRO A 632 -26.12 -43.08 -5.97
CA PRO A 632 -25.47 -43.49 -4.72
C PRO A 632 -23.97 -43.73 -4.96
N ARG A 633 -23.12 -42.76 -4.61
CA ARG A 633 -21.66 -42.96 -4.66
C ARG A 633 -21.17 -43.79 -3.47
N ARG A 634 -20.86 -45.03 -3.82
CA ARG A 634 -19.91 -45.98 -3.22
C ARG A 634 -18.98 -45.37 -2.17
N THR A 635 -18.92 -46.00 -1.00
CA THR A 635 -17.99 -45.75 0.09
C THR A 635 -16.53 -45.72 -0.37
N SER A 636 -15.71 -44.87 0.24
CA SER A 636 -14.25 -44.98 0.25
C SER A 636 -13.71 -44.56 1.63
N PRO A 637 -12.59 -45.14 2.08
CA PRO A 637 -12.29 -45.25 3.51
C PRO A 637 -11.25 -44.21 3.97
N GLY A 638 -11.55 -43.45 5.03
CA GLY A 638 -10.62 -42.45 5.55
C GLY A 638 -11.19 -41.44 6.53
N MET A 639 -11.92 -41.89 7.57
CA MET A 639 -12.25 -41.04 8.71
C MET A 639 -11.84 -41.73 10.00
N ILE A 640 -10.99 -41.06 10.78
CA ILE A 640 -10.59 -41.45 12.13
C ILE A 640 -11.73 -41.04 13.07
N ASP A 641 -12.34 -42.02 13.75
CA ASP A 641 -13.36 -41.78 14.75
C ASP A 641 -12.73 -41.32 16.07
N VAL A 642 -12.96 -40.06 16.44
CA VAL A 642 -12.39 -39.41 17.63
C VAL A 642 -13.19 -39.75 18.92
N ARG A 643 -14.09 -40.75 18.88
CA ARG A 643 -14.85 -41.20 20.07
C ARG A 643 -14.22 -42.35 20.85
N LYS A 644 -12.96 -42.72 20.58
CA LYS A 644 -12.21 -43.69 21.39
C LYS A 644 -11.14 -43.01 22.24
N ASN A 645 -11.46 -42.92 23.52
CA ASN A 645 -10.55 -42.54 24.60
C ASN A 645 -9.62 -43.73 24.93
N PRO A 646 -8.29 -43.63 24.81
CA PRO A 646 -7.37 -44.55 25.48
C PRO A 646 -7.05 -44.06 26.90
N LEU A 647 -6.81 -45.00 27.80
CA LEU A 647 -6.25 -44.76 29.14
C LEU A 647 -4.75 -44.42 29.05
#